data_AF-A0A6G0XQ46-F1
#
_entry.id   AF-A0A6G0XQ46-F1
#
_cell.length_a   1.000
_cell.length_b   1.000
_cell.length_c   1.000
_cell.angle_alpha   90.00
_cell.angle_beta   90.00
_cell.angle_gamma   90.00
#
_symmetry.space_group_name_H-M   'P 1'
#
loop_
_entity.id
_entity.type
_entity.pdbx_description
1 polymer ?
#
loop_
_entity_poly.entity_id
_entity_poly.type
_entity_poly.pdbx_seq_one_letter_code
_entity_poly.pdbx_strand_id
1 'polypeptide(L)'
;QKAGRKPRIPLELVFETLSNVAISLFDLDGHLIPYSHPLWSELSNKLDKKMTAHTLYSCVQQDRHELQTKLREIVKKPLVEYQSIMSDENDNSNDKEYSTDSDYIKISPIDVSYGKKKFKKMYTVLKQGVWTNIINDWFIKTCNISCNIIYKRCRVANDVNKAKHFIDFSGKCKECLAVLVGWAEKRPDEGMPLVVNIMMEGMDVLHEHNSKRPLNGAKRREVGMQLSHDCASNWRRHAVTSITFGEKIPSNVYNNTVLWKCKQSEKDKILGITEKCPIMSLVELSLTQYAGSIHQVCAKPFIVNYWTPCQLVVYKTMSKTYVRLSIDATGSIVKKIKRTREGILSSHIFLYEAVVSSNSYQTSVTQMLSEKQDTFTIFSWLMLWMKDGVPAPQETVCDFSMALLGAITRAFCGGMTIRTYIESCLEILTEKKLSNKQLTCFVRIDIAHLIKIVCRWKCWKGTKTYHLKEFFVRCTVLLVHCESLNKFKNILIDILTVCMNEYDGKIKDSLEINTPAEVSRIRLMSLIKGHSPSNAIEVSREETEDLDDNICDDEYDDDEEEGTSSCLDNFFQAIEFEIRIHSSVEGDRLNAYYVPDVQVPLMKICKKFPMWTNLMVGFFKSPYLTATSAAIEGEFSQLKNSILRHESRPLSVDRFVVTHLRSIENMMKIARSEQLFPPNKSHIDSDLEEKNRYTVGYSMHESPNYGIEEDLERSTEDSHILNSGIISSPRNVLSINYSSSSSDDSLNKEESWRGLKNIRTGPFKKSEKRVRTSKNSLTLDKDISEEPVTKNSKKRRTKYLEACPEIERILSKTCTRSSKTVLLRNGNLTTPCSLNKKKYIISNTCAFDSLVFGIAMACTDFPSYRSYINSKNIEFLNFIVEIANHGSSAKMYNSRLKLLNTIFTSESCVDNVHLINAECNVSLIINGLLKEVPSCIENISCSNQNCRNYKKIRSSPTILMNSTDGVRVIVEGISILPQ
;
A
#
# COMPACT_ATOMS: atom_id res chain seq x y z
N GLN A 1 -51.74 38.34 38.86
CA GLN A 1 -51.55 37.15 39.74
C GLN A 1 -52.78 36.27 39.62
N LYS A 2 -52.65 35.00 39.22
CA LYS A 2 -53.76 34.02 39.33
C LYS A 2 -53.66 33.39 40.72
N ALA A 3 -54.70 33.54 41.54
CA ALA A 3 -54.77 32.92 42.86
C ALA A 3 -54.57 31.41 42.73
N GLY A 4 -53.64 30.85 43.52
CA GLY A 4 -53.39 29.42 43.57
C GLY A 4 -54.65 28.65 44.00
N ARG A 5 -54.72 27.35 43.64
CA ARG A 5 -55.81 26.47 44.09
C ARG A 5 -55.91 26.52 45.62
N LYS A 6 -57.12 26.81 46.14
CA LYS A 6 -57.41 26.69 47.58
C LYS A 6 -57.08 25.26 48.05
N PRO A 7 -56.36 25.07 49.17
CA PRO A 7 -56.04 23.74 49.67
C PRO A 7 -57.31 22.95 49.97
N ARG A 8 -57.28 21.64 49.71
CA ARG A 8 -58.43 20.73 49.91
C ARG A 8 -58.76 20.49 51.38
N ILE A 9 -57.86 20.85 52.29
CA ILE A 9 -57.99 20.74 53.74
C ILE A 9 -57.45 22.04 54.35
N PRO A 10 -58.13 22.66 55.32
CA PRO A 10 -57.58 23.78 56.10
C PRO A 10 -56.27 23.38 56.79
N LEU A 11 -55.30 24.30 56.84
CA LEU A 11 -53.99 24.04 57.44
C LEU A 11 -54.12 23.80 58.95
N GLU A 12 -55.08 24.45 59.59
CA GLU A 12 -55.40 24.31 61.02
C GLU A 12 -55.78 22.87 61.37
N LEU A 13 -56.61 22.22 60.54
CA LEU A 13 -57.02 20.83 60.76
C LEU A 13 -55.85 19.85 60.61
N VAL A 14 -54.93 20.13 59.67
CA VAL A 14 -53.71 19.33 59.49
C VAL A 14 -52.81 19.46 60.72
N PHE A 15 -52.62 20.68 61.23
CA PHE A 15 -51.82 20.93 62.42
C PHE A 15 -52.43 20.29 63.68
N GLU A 16 -53.74 20.40 63.88
CA GLU A 16 -54.46 19.79 65.00
C GLU A 16 -54.31 18.26 64.99
N THR A 17 -54.47 17.64 63.81
CA THR A 17 -54.33 16.18 63.65
C THR A 17 -52.91 15.71 63.98
N LEU A 18 -51.88 16.49 63.61
CA LEU A 18 -50.48 16.20 63.91
C LEU A 18 -50.15 16.47 65.39
N SER A 19 -50.72 17.53 65.98
CA SER A 19 -50.50 17.93 67.37
C SER A 19 -50.96 16.86 68.35
N ASN A 20 -52.08 16.20 68.06
CA ASN A 20 -52.63 15.11 68.88
C ASN A 20 -51.70 13.88 68.99
N VAL A 21 -50.72 13.75 68.09
CA VAL A 21 -49.74 12.66 68.11
C VAL A 21 -48.30 13.18 68.13
N ALA A 22 -48.09 14.46 68.47
CA ALA A 22 -46.79 15.13 68.34
C ALA A 22 -45.66 14.38 69.06
N ILE A 23 -45.94 13.82 70.25
CA ILE A 23 -44.98 13.03 71.03
C ILE A 23 -44.51 11.78 70.26
N SER A 24 -45.40 11.13 69.52
CA SER A 24 -45.12 9.91 68.76
C SER A 24 -44.50 10.17 67.38
N LEU A 25 -44.48 11.43 66.93
CA LEU A 25 -43.85 11.83 65.66
C LEU A 25 -42.33 11.98 65.77
N PHE A 26 -41.81 12.12 66.99
CA PHE A 26 -40.38 12.26 67.24
C PHE A 26 -39.88 11.12 68.13
N ASP A 27 -38.74 10.52 67.78
CA ASP A 27 -38.11 9.51 68.63
C ASP A 27 -37.52 10.13 69.92
N LEU A 28 -36.93 9.29 70.79
CA LEU A 28 -36.34 9.72 72.06
C LEU A 28 -35.29 10.81 71.86
N ASP A 29 -34.52 10.74 70.78
CA ASP A 29 -33.44 11.67 70.40
C ASP A 29 -33.94 12.92 69.66
N GLY A 30 -35.24 13.00 69.37
CA GLY A 30 -35.87 14.17 68.74
C GLY A 30 -35.82 14.17 67.22
N HIS A 31 -35.45 13.07 66.57
CA HIS A 31 -35.55 12.92 65.12
C HIS A 31 -36.99 12.57 64.71
N LEU A 32 -37.40 13.06 63.53
CA LEU A 32 -38.72 12.74 62.97
C LEU A 32 -38.76 11.26 62.57
N ILE A 33 -39.81 10.54 62.97
CA ILE A 33 -39.97 9.12 62.59
C ILE A 33 -39.94 8.94 61.07
N PRO A 34 -39.34 7.85 60.56
CA PRO A 34 -39.18 7.65 59.12
C PRO A 34 -40.54 7.51 58.40
N TYR A 35 -40.56 7.84 57.11
CA TYR A 35 -41.78 7.73 56.27
C TYR A 35 -42.42 6.33 56.30
N SER A 36 -41.63 5.27 56.43
CA SER A 36 -42.11 3.88 56.47
C SER A 36 -42.93 3.55 57.72
N HIS A 37 -43.00 4.44 58.71
CA HIS A 37 -43.74 4.21 59.93
C HIS A 37 -45.27 4.20 59.69
N PRO A 38 -46.03 3.20 60.21
CA PRO A 38 -47.46 3.05 59.95
C PRO A 38 -48.31 4.27 60.32
N LEU A 39 -47.87 5.04 61.32
CA LEU A 39 -48.52 6.25 61.84
C LEU A 39 -48.80 7.30 60.76
N TRP A 40 -47.95 7.43 59.72
CA TRP A 40 -48.21 8.35 58.60
C TRP A 40 -49.42 7.93 57.76
N SER A 41 -49.65 6.63 57.62
CA SER A 41 -50.82 6.08 56.92
C SER A 41 -52.10 6.25 57.75
N GLU A 42 -52.01 6.10 59.07
CA GLU A 42 -53.12 6.35 59.99
C GLU A 42 -53.53 7.83 60.01
N LEU A 43 -52.56 8.75 60.04
CA LEU A 43 -52.82 10.19 59.96
C LEU A 43 -53.45 10.60 58.63
N SER A 44 -52.99 9.98 57.53
CA SER A 44 -53.60 10.17 56.21
C SER A 44 -55.06 9.70 56.19
N ASN A 45 -55.37 8.59 56.86
CA ASN A 45 -56.74 8.08 56.98
C ASN A 45 -57.63 8.99 57.85
N LYS A 46 -57.11 9.55 58.95
CA LYS A 46 -57.83 10.53 59.79
C LYS A 46 -58.18 11.83 59.05
N LEU A 47 -57.44 12.15 57.99
CA LEU A 47 -57.72 13.27 57.08
C LEU A 47 -58.52 12.85 55.83
N ASP A 48 -59.34 11.79 55.93
CA ASP A 48 -60.14 11.21 54.84
C ASP A 48 -59.33 10.86 53.57
N LYS A 49 -58.02 10.59 53.68
CA LYS A 49 -57.08 10.42 52.55
C LYS A 49 -57.03 11.63 51.60
N LYS A 50 -57.56 12.80 52.01
CA LYS A 50 -57.49 14.05 51.24
C LYS A 50 -56.04 14.57 51.16
N MET A 51 -55.17 14.12 52.06
CA MET A 51 -53.71 14.30 52.01
C MET A 51 -53.01 12.94 52.21
N THR A 52 -52.05 12.61 51.34
CA THR A 52 -51.34 11.31 51.40
C THR A 52 -50.30 11.29 52.51
N ALA A 53 -50.01 10.11 53.06
CA ALA A 53 -48.96 9.87 54.06
C ALA A 53 -47.60 10.47 53.66
N HIS A 54 -47.21 10.34 52.38
CA HIS A 54 -45.97 10.92 51.85
C HIS A 54 -45.98 12.45 51.89
N THR A 55 -47.12 13.06 51.58
CA THR A 55 -47.26 14.53 51.60
C THR A 55 -47.23 15.05 53.03
N LEU A 56 -47.89 14.37 53.97
CA LEU A 56 -47.81 14.65 55.41
C LEU A 56 -46.36 14.62 55.91
N TYR A 57 -45.66 13.50 55.67
CA TYR A 57 -44.25 13.34 56.06
C TYR A 57 -43.36 14.43 55.45
N SER A 58 -43.49 14.70 54.15
CA SER A 58 -42.69 15.72 53.46
C SER A 58 -42.96 17.14 53.99
N CYS A 59 -44.21 17.46 54.34
CA CYS A 59 -44.55 18.76 54.91
C CYS A 59 -43.92 18.96 56.29
N VAL A 60 -43.91 17.94 57.14
CA VAL A 60 -43.27 18.00 58.46
C VAL A 60 -41.75 17.94 58.36
N GLN A 61 -41.18 17.14 57.45
CA GLN A 61 -39.72 17.05 57.28
C GLN A 61 -39.09 18.33 56.73
N GLN A 62 -39.79 19.02 55.82
CA GLN A 62 -39.30 20.26 55.19
C GLN A 62 -39.77 21.53 55.91
N ASP A 63 -40.29 21.39 57.13
CA ASP A 63 -40.89 22.45 57.94
C ASP A 63 -41.83 23.39 57.16
N ARG A 64 -42.64 22.84 56.26
CA ARG A 64 -43.57 23.64 55.46
C ARG A 64 -44.63 24.24 56.37
N HIS A 65 -44.87 25.55 56.24
CA HIS A 65 -45.78 26.29 57.10
C HIS A 65 -45.43 26.24 58.60
N GLU A 66 -44.14 26.04 58.92
CA GLU A 66 -43.62 25.98 60.30
C GLU A 66 -44.23 24.82 61.12
N LEU A 67 -44.74 23.78 60.44
CA LEU A 67 -45.40 22.65 61.10
C LEU A 67 -44.45 21.89 62.00
N GLN A 68 -43.20 21.69 61.59
CA GLN A 68 -42.20 20.99 62.40
C GLN A 68 -41.81 21.83 63.62
N THR A 69 -41.60 23.14 63.40
CA THR A 69 -41.25 24.10 64.45
C THR A 69 -42.34 24.13 65.53
N LYS A 70 -43.61 24.29 65.13
CA LYS A 70 -44.76 24.32 66.06
C LYS A 70 -45.01 22.99 66.77
N LEU A 71 -44.82 21.85 66.09
CA LEU A 71 -44.97 20.53 66.73
C LEU A 71 -43.86 20.26 67.76
N ARG A 72 -42.64 20.77 67.54
CA ARG A 72 -41.52 20.61 68.48
C ARG A 72 -41.67 21.45 69.74
N GLU A 73 -42.27 22.64 69.64
CA GLU A 73 -42.64 23.46 70.81
C GLU A 73 -43.58 22.70 71.76
N ILE A 74 -44.56 21.97 71.21
CA ILE A 74 -45.51 21.15 72.00
C ILE A 74 -44.78 20.04 72.77
N VAL A 75 -43.78 19.40 72.15
CA VAL A 75 -43.06 18.25 72.73
C VAL A 75 -41.86 18.70 73.59
N LYS A 76 -41.60 20.00 73.71
CA LYS A 76 -40.46 20.60 74.43
C LYS A 76 -39.10 19.99 74.02
N LYS A 77 -38.91 19.69 72.73
CA LYS A 77 -37.64 19.18 72.18
C LYS A 77 -37.03 20.24 71.25
N PRO A 78 -35.82 20.76 71.53
CA PRO A 78 -35.17 21.76 70.67
C PRO A 78 -34.87 21.21 69.26
N LEU A 79 -34.72 22.10 68.29
CA LEU A 79 -34.25 21.77 66.94
C LEU A 79 -32.84 21.17 67.05
N VAL A 80 -32.70 19.89 66.68
CA VAL A 80 -31.38 19.31 66.44
C VAL A 80 -30.89 19.90 65.12
N GLU A 81 -29.98 20.87 65.19
CA GLU A 81 -29.17 21.23 64.04
C GLU A 81 -28.45 19.96 63.57
N TYR A 82 -28.67 19.56 62.32
CA TYR A 82 -27.79 18.60 61.68
C TYR A 82 -26.47 19.31 61.41
N GLN A 83 -25.62 19.41 62.45
CA GLN A 83 -24.21 19.66 62.27
C GLN A 83 -23.65 18.47 61.51
N SER A 84 -23.50 18.66 60.19
CA SER A 84 -22.40 18.04 59.47
C SER A 84 -21.14 18.27 60.27
N ILE A 85 -20.62 17.22 60.90
CA ILE A 85 -19.36 17.23 61.62
C ILE A 85 -18.29 17.69 60.63
N MET A 86 -17.87 18.93 60.79
CA MET A 86 -16.56 19.39 60.37
C MET A 86 -15.56 18.71 61.30
N SER A 87 -14.89 17.68 60.78
CA SER A 87 -13.51 17.44 61.15
C SER A 87 -12.67 18.38 60.28
N ASP A 88 -12.13 19.42 60.90
CA ASP A 88 -11.04 20.20 60.33
C ASP A 88 -9.82 19.31 60.06
N GLU A 89 -9.09 19.70 59.01
CA GLU A 89 -7.77 19.22 58.58
C GLU A 89 -7.73 17.88 57.81
N ASN A 90 -8.18 17.94 56.55
CA ASN A 90 -7.28 17.67 55.42
C ASN A 90 -7.88 18.20 54.11
N ASP A 91 -7.24 19.23 53.56
CA ASP A 91 -7.36 19.64 52.16
C ASP A 91 -7.22 18.43 51.23
N ASN A 92 -8.28 18.12 50.46
CA ASN A 92 -8.19 17.63 49.07
C ASN A 92 -9.59 17.33 48.47
N SER A 93 -10.51 18.30 48.44
CA SER A 93 -11.61 18.27 47.46
C SER A 93 -11.15 19.01 46.21
N ASN A 94 -10.79 18.25 45.16
CA ASN A 94 -10.43 18.78 43.85
C ASN A 94 -11.66 19.32 43.11
N ASP A 95 -12.19 20.47 43.55
CA ASP A 95 -13.04 21.30 42.71
C ASP A 95 -12.18 21.92 41.61
N LYS A 96 -12.52 21.64 40.35
CA LYS A 96 -11.79 22.15 39.19
C LYS A 96 -12.75 22.93 38.30
N GLU A 97 -12.44 24.21 38.10
CA GLU A 97 -13.10 25.10 37.14
C GLU A 97 -12.55 24.83 35.72
N TYR A 98 -13.42 24.77 34.71
CA TYR A 98 -13.02 24.48 33.32
C TYR A 98 -13.52 25.55 32.34
N SER A 99 -12.67 26.03 31.42
CA SER A 99 -13.00 27.04 30.41
C SER A 99 -12.86 26.47 28.98
N THR A 100 -13.84 26.69 28.10
CA THR A 100 -13.83 26.20 26.69
C THR A 100 -13.59 27.31 25.66
N ASP A 101 -12.35 27.51 25.20
CA ASP A 101 -12.04 28.48 24.15
C ASP A 101 -12.66 28.08 22.79
N SER A 102 -13.42 28.99 22.17
CA SER A 102 -14.04 28.91 20.82
C SER A 102 -15.17 27.88 20.55
N ASP A 103 -15.32 26.83 21.35
CA ASP A 103 -16.28 25.74 21.07
C ASP A 103 -17.73 26.04 21.48
N TYR A 104 -17.97 27.03 22.35
CA TYR A 104 -19.33 27.39 22.80
C TYR A 104 -20.26 27.74 21.62
N ILE A 105 -19.74 28.43 20.60
CA ILE A 105 -20.47 28.78 19.37
C ILE A 105 -21.04 27.51 18.69
N LYS A 106 -20.33 26.39 18.73
CA LYS A 106 -20.77 25.14 18.10
C LYS A 106 -21.94 24.49 18.85
N ILE A 107 -22.10 24.78 20.14
CA ILE A 107 -23.08 24.16 21.04
C ILE A 107 -24.14 25.13 21.55
N SER A 108 -24.15 26.37 21.06
CA SER A 108 -25.04 27.45 21.51
C SER A 108 -26.50 26.98 21.64
N PRO A 109 -27.26 27.50 22.63
CA PRO A 109 -28.64 27.12 22.83
C PRO A 109 -29.50 27.32 21.57
N ILE A 110 -30.38 26.35 21.29
CA ILE A 110 -31.35 26.36 20.20
C ILE A 110 -32.74 26.03 20.75
N ASP A 111 -33.78 26.60 20.14
CA ASP A 111 -35.16 26.27 20.49
C ASP A 111 -35.62 25.03 19.73
N VAL A 112 -36.12 24.03 20.47
CA VAL A 112 -36.61 22.76 19.93
C VAL A 112 -38.04 22.52 20.39
N SER A 113 -38.92 22.22 19.43
CA SER A 113 -40.32 21.90 19.72
C SER A 113 -40.48 20.41 20.07
N TYR A 114 -41.09 20.11 21.21
CA TYR A 114 -41.44 18.75 21.62
C TYR A 114 -42.96 18.59 21.77
N GLY A 115 -43.52 17.50 21.23
CA GLY A 115 -44.93 17.12 21.38
C GLY A 115 -45.61 16.65 20.09
N LYS A 116 -46.81 16.06 20.19
CA LYS A 116 -47.63 15.62 19.03
C LYS A 116 -48.66 16.69 18.67
N LYS A 117 -48.79 16.96 17.35
CA LYS A 117 -49.76 17.87 16.68
C LYS A 117 -50.17 19.11 17.51
N LYS A 118 -51.20 19.03 18.36
CA LYS A 118 -51.83 20.15 19.05
C LYS A 118 -51.12 20.65 20.33
N PHE A 119 -50.14 19.92 20.88
CA PHE A 119 -49.43 20.32 22.10
C PHE A 119 -47.91 20.35 21.89
N LYS A 120 -47.43 21.27 21.04
CA LYS A 120 -45.99 21.53 20.92
C LYS A 120 -45.56 22.51 22.02
N LYS A 121 -44.66 22.08 22.89
CA LYS A 121 -43.95 22.94 23.85
C LYS A 121 -42.56 23.25 23.29
N MET A 122 -42.18 24.52 23.31
CA MET A 122 -40.83 24.96 22.95
C MET A 122 -39.91 24.82 24.16
N TYR A 123 -38.71 24.31 23.93
CA TYR A 123 -37.66 24.22 24.94
C TYR A 123 -36.35 24.71 24.35
N THR A 124 -35.65 25.55 25.11
CA THR A 124 -34.29 25.99 24.79
C THR A 124 -33.31 24.93 25.31
N VAL A 125 -32.51 24.37 24.42
CA VAL A 125 -31.57 23.29 24.72
C VAL A 125 -30.26 23.48 23.98
N LEU A 126 -29.14 22.98 24.51
CA LEU A 126 -27.89 22.93 23.75
C LEU A 126 -28.05 22.07 22.49
N LYS A 127 -27.31 22.41 21.43
CA LYS A 127 -27.42 21.77 20.11
C LYS A 127 -27.29 20.24 20.17
N GLN A 128 -28.40 19.54 19.92
CA GLN A 128 -28.48 18.09 20.04
C GLN A 128 -27.55 17.38 19.05
N GLY A 129 -26.92 16.29 19.51
CA GLY A 129 -25.93 15.54 18.71
C GLY A 129 -24.57 16.24 18.58
N VAL A 130 -24.35 17.37 19.27
CA VAL A 130 -23.09 18.13 19.25
C VAL A 130 -22.53 18.29 20.66
N TRP A 131 -23.31 18.88 21.58
CA TRP A 131 -22.81 19.30 22.89
C TRP A 131 -22.20 18.18 23.75
N THR A 132 -22.80 16.99 23.74
CA THR A 132 -22.33 15.87 24.56
C THR A 132 -20.93 15.39 24.16
N ASN A 133 -20.56 15.53 22.88
CA ASN A 133 -19.24 15.12 22.38
C ASN A 133 -18.17 16.13 22.81
N ILE A 134 -18.49 17.43 22.69
CA ILE A 134 -17.58 18.52 23.05
C ILE A 134 -17.27 18.51 24.54
N ILE A 135 -18.30 18.48 25.41
CA ILE A 135 -18.08 18.44 26.87
C ILE A 135 -17.26 17.22 27.28
N ASN A 136 -17.50 16.05 26.67
CA ASN A 136 -16.76 14.83 26.99
C ASN A 136 -15.29 14.88 26.55
N ASP A 137 -15.01 15.39 25.34
CA ASP A 137 -13.65 15.51 24.82
C ASP A 137 -12.81 16.44 25.73
N TRP A 138 -13.40 17.54 26.20
CA TRP A 138 -12.78 18.44 27.19
C TRP A 138 -12.56 17.78 28.55
N PHE A 139 -13.56 17.06 29.06
CA PHE A 139 -13.46 16.34 30.33
C PHE A 139 -12.33 15.30 30.31
N ILE A 140 -12.24 14.48 29.25
CA ILE A 140 -11.18 13.47 29.11
C ILE A 140 -9.80 14.12 29.02
N LYS A 141 -9.66 15.17 28.21
CA LYS A 141 -8.39 15.86 28.00
C LYS A 141 -7.82 16.43 29.31
N THR A 142 -8.70 16.85 30.23
CA THR A 142 -8.28 17.53 31.46
C THR A 142 -8.12 16.59 32.63
N CYS A 143 -8.98 15.57 32.74
CA CYS A 143 -9.02 14.70 33.93
C CYS A 143 -8.24 13.38 33.77
N ASN A 144 -7.88 12.98 32.54
CA ASN A 144 -7.21 11.71 32.23
C ASN A 144 -7.94 10.47 32.80
N ILE A 145 -9.28 10.46 32.73
CA ILE A 145 -10.12 9.36 33.26
C ILE A 145 -10.58 8.45 32.11
N SER A 146 -10.58 7.14 32.34
CA SER A 146 -11.00 6.13 31.34
C SER A 146 -12.51 5.89 31.23
N CYS A 147 -13.33 6.59 32.03
CA CYS A 147 -14.77 6.35 32.14
C CYS A 147 -15.53 6.63 30.83
N ASN A 148 -16.53 5.80 30.54
CA ASN A 148 -17.45 5.97 29.43
C ASN A 148 -18.73 6.68 29.90
N ILE A 149 -18.68 8.02 29.96
CA ILE A 149 -19.78 8.84 30.45
C ILE A 149 -20.85 9.00 29.36
N ILE A 150 -22.08 8.60 29.70
CA ILE A 150 -23.26 8.85 28.89
C ILE A 150 -24.03 10.02 29.48
N TYR A 151 -24.01 11.15 28.78
CA TYR A 151 -24.68 12.37 29.17
C TYR A 151 -26.19 12.25 28.95
N LYS A 152 -26.95 12.71 29.94
CA LYS A 152 -28.41 12.84 29.90
C LYS A 152 -28.80 14.26 29.53
N ARG A 153 -30.09 14.60 29.68
CA ARG A 153 -30.64 15.90 29.26
C ARG A 153 -29.90 17.04 29.94
N CYS A 154 -29.53 18.03 29.14
CA CYS A 154 -29.03 19.32 29.58
C CYS A 154 -30.20 20.30 29.64
N ARG A 155 -30.29 21.07 30.73
CA ARG A 155 -31.23 22.18 30.91
C ARG A 155 -30.46 23.49 30.65
N VAL A 156 -31.06 24.35 29.83
CA VAL A 156 -30.61 25.72 29.64
C VAL A 156 -31.65 26.64 30.29
N ALA A 157 -31.19 27.57 31.11
CA ALA A 157 -32.06 28.55 31.75
C ALA A 157 -32.39 29.70 30.80
N ASN A 158 -33.69 30.00 30.68
CA ASN A 158 -34.17 31.15 29.88
C ASN A 158 -34.30 32.43 30.73
N ASP A 159 -34.39 32.29 32.05
CA ASP A 159 -34.62 33.38 33.00
C ASP A 159 -33.51 33.30 34.06
N VAL A 160 -32.48 34.12 33.90
CA VAL A 160 -31.25 34.12 34.73
C VAL A 160 -31.57 34.45 36.19
N ASN A 161 -32.70 35.12 36.45
CA ASN A 161 -33.10 35.56 37.79
C ASN A 161 -33.81 34.47 38.62
N LYS A 162 -34.23 33.35 37.99
CA LYS A 162 -34.95 32.25 38.68
C LYS A 162 -34.19 30.94 38.69
N ALA A 163 -33.18 30.79 37.85
CA ALA A 163 -32.40 29.57 37.73
C ALA A 163 -31.09 29.70 38.50
N LYS A 164 -30.77 28.66 39.29
CA LYS A 164 -29.50 28.58 40.05
C LYS A 164 -28.28 28.56 39.13
N HIS A 165 -28.41 27.96 37.95
CA HIS A 165 -27.33 27.82 36.96
C HIS A 165 -27.87 28.12 35.55
N PHE A 166 -27.05 28.73 34.71
CA PHE A 166 -27.34 28.97 33.29
C PHE A 166 -27.47 27.66 32.51
N ILE A 167 -26.53 26.73 32.71
CA ILE A 167 -26.54 25.38 32.14
C ILE A 167 -26.45 24.38 33.28
N ASP A 168 -27.23 23.30 33.19
CA ASP A 168 -27.15 22.15 34.10
C ASP A 168 -27.25 20.86 33.29
N PHE A 169 -26.32 19.93 33.48
CA PHE A 169 -26.35 18.61 32.87
C PHE A 169 -25.83 17.53 33.83
N SER A 170 -26.27 16.30 33.58
CA SER A 170 -25.77 15.13 34.28
C SER A 170 -25.41 14.02 33.30
N GLY A 171 -24.51 13.14 33.73
CA GLY A 171 -24.08 11.95 33.01
C GLY A 171 -23.85 10.79 33.97
N LYS A 172 -23.81 9.58 33.43
CA LYS A 172 -23.48 8.37 34.20
C LYS A 172 -22.49 7.52 33.42
N CYS A 173 -21.46 7.01 34.10
CA CYS A 173 -20.58 6.01 33.50
C CYS A 173 -21.35 4.71 33.25
N LYS A 174 -21.15 4.11 32.07
CA LYS A 174 -21.85 2.86 31.71
C LYS A 174 -21.35 1.64 32.48
N GLU A 175 -20.10 1.65 32.95
CA GLU A 175 -19.45 0.52 33.62
C GLU A 175 -19.43 0.71 35.14
N CYS A 176 -18.63 1.64 35.65
CA CYS A 176 -18.51 1.86 37.10
C CYS A 176 -19.69 2.61 37.74
N LEU A 177 -20.71 3.00 36.95
CA LEU A 177 -21.89 3.72 37.42
C LEU A 177 -21.64 5.10 38.06
N ALA A 178 -20.41 5.61 38.05
CA ALA A 178 -20.05 6.94 38.53
C ALA A 178 -20.98 8.01 37.94
N VAL A 179 -21.45 8.92 38.79
CA VAL A 179 -22.37 10.00 38.41
C VAL A 179 -21.54 11.25 38.18
N LEU A 180 -21.72 11.87 37.01
CA LEU A 180 -21.14 13.16 36.69
C LEU A 180 -22.24 14.20 36.67
N VAL A 181 -22.04 15.30 37.37
CA VAL A 181 -22.90 16.48 37.33
C VAL A 181 -22.05 17.66 36.88
N GLY A 182 -22.57 18.49 35.98
CA GLY A 182 -21.87 19.69 35.58
C GLY A 182 -22.82 20.84 35.32
N TRP A 183 -22.37 22.04 35.62
CA TRP A 183 -23.17 23.26 35.53
C TRP A 183 -22.32 24.45 35.09
N ALA A 184 -22.97 25.46 34.52
CA ALA A 184 -22.37 26.77 34.26
C ALA A 184 -23.17 27.82 35.03
N GLU A 185 -22.47 28.64 35.82
CA GLU A 185 -23.08 29.72 36.62
C GLU A 185 -23.73 30.77 35.72
N LYS A 186 -22.95 31.30 34.78
CA LYS A 186 -23.35 32.43 33.93
C LYS A 186 -23.28 32.07 32.46
N ARG A 187 -24.11 32.74 31.66
CA ARG A 187 -23.95 32.76 30.21
C ARG A 187 -22.62 33.45 29.87
N PRO A 188 -21.78 32.86 29.00
CA PRO A 188 -20.55 33.52 28.59
C PRO A 188 -20.87 34.75 27.74
N ASP A 189 -20.07 35.80 27.92
CA ASP A 189 -20.12 37.00 27.09
C ASP A 189 -19.73 36.68 25.64
N GLU A 190 -20.05 37.60 24.73
CA GLU A 190 -19.82 37.38 23.30
C GLU A 190 -18.31 37.22 23.01
N GLY A 191 -17.95 36.07 22.42
CA GLY A 191 -16.55 35.71 22.19
C GLY A 191 -15.81 35.08 23.38
N MET A 192 -16.43 35.04 24.57
CA MET A 192 -15.83 34.41 25.76
C MET A 192 -16.12 32.90 25.84
N PRO A 193 -15.21 32.12 26.43
CA PRO A 193 -15.38 30.69 26.62
C PRO A 193 -16.51 30.37 27.61
N LEU A 194 -17.22 29.27 27.39
CA LEU A 194 -18.14 28.74 28.40
C LEU A 194 -17.33 28.12 29.54
N VAL A 195 -17.54 28.62 30.76
CA VAL A 195 -16.97 28.02 31.97
C VAL A 195 -17.96 27.00 32.54
N VAL A 196 -17.53 25.77 32.69
CA VAL A 196 -18.33 24.66 33.20
C VAL A 196 -17.65 24.08 34.43
N ASN A 197 -18.39 23.95 35.52
CA ASN A 197 -17.98 23.22 36.71
C ASN A 197 -18.44 21.76 36.57
N ILE A 198 -17.58 20.81 36.92
CA ILE A 198 -17.88 19.38 36.82
C ILE A 198 -17.50 18.68 38.12
N MET A 199 -18.45 17.97 38.69
CA MET A 199 -18.28 17.11 39.85
C MET A 199 -18.57 15.65 39.45
N MET A 200 -17.73 14.72 39.92
CA MET A 200 -17.93 13.29 39.69
C MET A 200 -17.89 12.51 41.00
N GLU A 201 -18.93 11.73 41.26
CA GLU A 201 -19.10 10.93 42.47
C GLU A 201 -19.16 9.43 42.14
N GLY A 202 -18.64 8.60 43.05
CA GLY A 202 -18.69 7.14 42.95
C GLY A 202 -17.76 6.55 41.89
N MET A 203 -16.60 7.17 41.65
CA MET A 203 -15.60 6.64 40.72
C MET A 203 -14.78 5.53 41.38
N ASP A 204 -14.78 4.35 40.77
CA ASP A 204 -13.85 3.26 41.12
C ASP A 204 -12.62 3.32 40.20
N VAL A 205 -11.47 3.72 40.76
CA VAL A 205 -10.20 3.89 40.05
C VAL A 205 -9.59 2.54 39.63
N LEU A 206 -9.91 1.48 40.36
CA LEU A 206 -9.40 0.12 40.11
C LEU A 206 -10.23 -0.62 39.05
N HIS A 207 -11.45 -0.15 38.75
CA HIS A 207 -12.32 -0.78 37.76
C HIS A 207 -11.75 -0.73 36.34
N GLU A 208 -11.74 -1.88 35.66
CA GLU A 208 -11.34 -1.98 34.25
C GLU A 208 -12.46 -1.50 33.32
N HIS A 209 -12.22 -0.38 32.65
CA HIS A 209 -13.15 0.20 31.69
C HIS A 209 -12.81 -0.26 30.27
N ASN A 210 -13.67 -1.07 29.66
CA ASN A 210 -13.46 -1.63 28.32
C ASN A 210 -14.38 -0.97 27.27
N SER A 211 -15.48 -0.38 27.72
CA SER A 211 -16.49 0.20 26.84
C SER A 211 -16.04 1.55 26.27
N LYS A 212 -16.34 1.75 24.98
CA LYS A 212 -16.10 3.03 24.30
C LYS A 212 -17.39 3.83 24.18
N ARG A 213 -17.26 5.15 24.12
CA ARG A 213 -18.39 6.06 23.96
C ARG A 213 -18.98 5.92 22.55
N PRO A 214 -20.30 6.09 22.35
CA PRO A 214 -20.88 6.05 21.02
C PRO A 214 -20.37 7.19 20.12
N LEU A 215 -19.94 6.86 18.89
CA LEU A 215 -19.63 7.84 17.85
C LEU A 215 -20.91 8.24 17.09
N ASN A 216 -21.45 9.42 17.40
CA ASN A 216 -22.74 9.90 16.90
C ASN A 216 -22.71 11.39 16.49
N GLY A 217 -23.82 11.85 15.92
CA GLY A 217 -24.08 13.26 15.62
C GLY A 217 -23.01 13.91 14.73
N ALA A 218 -22.67 15.16 15.04
CA ALA A 218 -21.69 15.94 14.26
C ALA A 218 -20.30 15.31 14.26
N LYS A 219 -19.87 14.74 15.40
CA LYS A 219 -18.57 14.07 15.54
C LYS A 219 -18.44 12.88 14.60
N ARG A 220 -19.52 12.11 14.41
CA ARG A 220 -19.53 10.99 13.43
C ARG A 220 -19.27 11.48 12.01
N ARG A 221 -19.86 12.60 11.61
CA ARG A 221 -19.62 13.18 10.27
C ARG A 221 -18.19 13.67 10.12
N GLU A 222 -17.68 14.40 11.12
CA GLU A 222 -16.30 14.90 11.15
C GLU A 222 -15.28 13.75 11.06
N VAL A 223 -15.42 12.73 11.90
CA VAL A 223 -14.56 11.54 11.87
C VAL A 223 -14.72 10.79 10.55
N GLY A 224 -15.94 10.70 10.00
CA GLY A 224 -16.18 10.12 8.67
C GLY A 224 -15.41 10.83 7.54
N MET A 225 -15.38 12.16 7.56
CA MET A 225 -14.63 12.99 6.60
C MET A 225 -13.10 12.91 6.81
N GLN A 226 -12.63 12.79 8.06
CA GLN A 226 -11.21 12.54 8.33
C GLN A 226 -10.79 11.16 7.78
N LEU A 227 -11.63 10.14 8.02
CA LEU A 227 -11.39 8.78 7.57
C LEU A 227 -11.55 8.57 6.05
N SER A 228 -12.11 9.51 5.29
CA SER A 228 -12.12 9.39 3.83
C SER A 228 -10.70 9.49 3.25
N HIS A 229 -9.83 10.29 3.90
CA HIS A 229 -8.44 10.52 3.50
C HIS A 229 -7.42 9.68 4.29
N ASP A 230 -7.85 8.98 5.34
CA ASP A 230 -6.97 8.19 6.20
C ASP A 230 -7.52 6.78 6.51
N CYS A 231 -6.75 5.93 7.17
CA CYS A 231 -7.19 4.63 7.66
C CYS A 231 -7.58 4.68 9.14
N ALA A 232 -8.48 3.79 9.56
CA ALA A 232 -8.94 3.73 10.96
C ALA A 232 -7.79 3.53 11.97
N SER A 233 -6.76 2.76 11.59
CA SER A 233 -5.59 2.53 12.43
C SER A 233 -4.75 3.79 12.64
N ASN A 234 -4.51 4.57 11.58
CA ASN A 234 -3.79 5.84 11.68
C ASN A 234 -4.60 6.86 12.47
N TRP A 235 -5.91 6.96 12.23
CA TRP A 235 -6.79 7.81 13.01
C TRP A 235 -6.68 7.52 14.51
N ARG A 236 -6.68 6.23 14.90
CA ARG A 236 -6.47 5.83 16.31
C ARG A 236 -5.10 6.21 16.85
N ARG A 237 -4.03 6.06 16.06
CA ARG A 237 -2.67 6.49 16.45
C ARG A 237 -2.62 7.99 16.68
N HIS A 238 -3.21 8.78 15.79
CA HIS A 238 -3.30 10.23 15.94
C HIS A 238 -4.09 10.62 17.19
N ALA A 239 -5.21 9.93 17.48
CA ALA A 239 -6.03 10.18 18.65
C ALA A 239 -5.33 9.88 19.99
N VAL A 240 -4.24 9.11 20.00
CA VAL A 240 -3.47 8.78 21.22
C VAL A 240 -2.11 9.50 21.28
N THR A 241 -1.81 10.41 20.36
CA THR A 241 -0.49 11.09 20.30
C THR A 241 -0.15 11.86 21.58
N SER A 242 -1.16 12.36 22.28
CA SER A 242 -1.02 13.11 23.54
C SER A 242 -0.96 12.24 24.79
N ILE A 243 -0.98 10.91 24.65
CA ILE A 243 -1.01 9.94 25.76
C ILE A 243 0.39 9.38 25.97
N THR A 244 0.83 9.23 27.23
CA THR A 244 2.14 8.68 27.58
C THR A 244 2.14 7.14 27.55
N PHE A 245 3.32 6.55 27.27
CA PHE A 245 3.45 5.09 27.17
C PHE A 245 3.16 4.42 28.52
N GLY A 246 2.10 3.61 28.58
CA GLY A 246 1.63 2.94 29.80
C GLY A 246 0.27 3.42 30.32
N GLU A 247 -0.24 4.56 29.83
CA GLU A 247 -1.56 5.07 30.24
C GLU A 247 -2.75 4.34 29.59
N LYS A 248 -3.90 4.36 30.27
CA LYS A 248 -5.15 3.76 29.78
C LYS A 248 -5.72 4.57 28.62
N ILE A 249 -6.11 3.87 27.53
CA ILE A 249 -6.71 4.52 26.36
C ILE A 249 -8.11 5.07 26.69
N PRO A 250 -8.37 6.38 26.48
CA PRO A 250 -9.64 7.01 26.76
C PRO A 250 -10.87 6.40 26.04
N SER A 251 -12.05 6.69 26.58
CA SER A 251 -13.33 6.15 26.06
C SER A 251 -13.78 6.78 24.74
N ASN A 252 -13.25 7.97 24.37
CA ASN A 252 -13.48 8.63 23.08
C ASN A 252 -12.53 8.15 21.95
N VAL A 253 -11.59 7.24 22.23
CA VAL A 253 -10.81 6.55 21.20
C VAL A 253 -11.57 5.28 20.76
N TYR A 254 -12.22 5.37 19.59
CA TYR A 254 -13.14 4.34 19.11
C TYR A 254 -12.47 3.09 18.54
N ASN A 255 -13.22 1.97 18.55
CA ASN A 255 -12.78 0.71 17.94
C ASN A 255 -12.79 0.79 16.41
N ASN A 256 -11.90 0.01 15.77
CA ASN A 256 -11.77 -0.06 14.32
C ASN A 256 -13.10 -0.37 13.62
N THR A 257 -13.92 -1.26 14.17
CA THR A 257 -15.23 -1.64 13.59
C THR A 257 -16.21 -0.46 13.52
N VAL A 258 -16.19 0.43 14.50
CA VAL A 258 -17.02 1.65 14.53
C VAL A 258 -16.51 2.65 13.50
N LEU A 259 -15.19 2.85 13.43
CA LEU A 259 -14.54 3.73 12.47
C LEU A 259 -14.75 3.26 11.03
N TRP A 260 -14.65 1.95 10.76
CA TRP A 260 -14.94 1.38 9.45
C TRP A 260 -16.39 1.62 9.02
N LYS A 261 -17.36 1.39 9.91
CA LYS A 261 -18.78 1.71 9.63
C LYS A 261 -19.02 3.21 9.44
N CYS A 262 -18.28 4.06 10.16
CA CYS A 262 -18.33 5.50 10.03
C CYS A 262 -17.84 5.96 8.66
N LYS A 263 -16.63 5.51 8.27
CA LYS A 263 -16.03 5.73 6.96
C LYS A 263 -16.95 5.24 5.84
N GLN A 264 -17.48 4.03 5.98
CA GLN A 264 -18.37 3.44 4.98
C GLN A 264 -19.64 4.27 4.77
N SER A 265 -20.30 4.66 5.86
CA SER A 265 -21.53 5.45 5.80
C SER A 265 -21.32 6.83 5.16
N GLU A 266 -20.16 7.45 5.38
CA GLU A 266 -19.86 8.74 4.76
C GLU A 266 -19.52 8.58 3.28
N LYS A 267 -18.79 7.52 2.91
CA LYS A 267 -18.52 7.19 1.51
C LYS A 267 -19.78 6.87 0.72
N ASP A 268 -20.70 6.09 1.29
CA ASP A 268 -21.95 5.74 0.62
C ASP A 268 -22.75 6.99 0.24
N LYS A 269 -22.77 8.01 1.11
CA LYS A 269 -23.37 9.32 0.80
C LYS A 269 -22.64 10.04 -0.33
N ILE A 270 -21.30 10.08 -0.28
CA ILE A 270 -20.49 10.72 -1.32
C ILE A 270 -20.68 10.03 -2.68
N LEU A 271 -20.82 8.70 -2.68
CA LEU A 271 -20.99 7.88 -3.88
C LEU A 271 -22.44 7.82 -4.38
N GLY A 272 -23.42 8.31 -3.61
CA GLY A 272 -24.85 8.24 -3.95
C GLY A 272 -25.45 6.83 -3.79
N ILE A 273 -24.82 5.97 -2.99
CA ILE A 273 -25.26 4.57 -2.78
C ILE A 273 -26.28 4.53 -1.64
N THR A 274 -27.53 4.22 -1.97
CA THR A 274 -28.64 4.06 -1.04
C THR A 274 -28.96 2.59 -0.76
N GLU A 275 -28.82 1.76 -1.78
CA GLU A 275 -29.16 0.35 -1.74
C GLU A 275 -28.11 -0.50 -1.03
N LYS A 276 -28.59 -1.46 -0.22
CA LYS A 276 -27.69 -2.38 0.52
C LYS A 276 -27.19 -3.52 -0.36
N CYS A 277 -28.00 -3.97 -1.32
CA CYS A 277 -27.63 -5.03 -2.24
C CYS A 277 -26.77 -4.45 -3.37
N PRO A 278 -25.50 -4.85 -3.54
CA PRO A 278 -24.64 -4.28 -4.56
C PRO A 278 -25.17 -4.42 -6.00
N ILE A 279 -25.88 -5.52 -6.29
CA ILE A 279 -26.46 -5.75 -7.63
C ILE A 279 -27.62 -4.78 -7.87
N MET A 280 -28.56 -4.67 -6.92
CA MET A 280 -29.67 -3.71 -7.04
C MET A 280 -29.19 -2.27 -7.06
N SER A 281 -28.15 -1.95 -6.28
CA SER A 281 -27.50 -0.65 -6.34
C SER A 281 -26.96 -0.34 -7.73
N LEU A 282 -26.32 -1.30 -8.40
CA LEU A 282 -25.83 -1.10 -9.77
C LEU A 282 -26.96 -0.92 -10.78
N VAL A 283 -28.06 -1.66 -10.63
CA VAL A 283 -29.26 -1.49 -11.46
C VAL A 283 -29.83 -0.08 -11.29
N GLU A 284 -30.03 0.37 -10.06
CA GLU A 284 -30.51 1.73 -9.77
C GLU A 284 -29.58 2.79 -10.37
N LEU A 285 -28.27 2.65 -10.17
CA LEU A 285 -27.26 3.56 -10.70
C LEU A 285 -27.21 3.58 -12.23
N SER A 286 -27.45 2.43 -12.89
CA SER A 286 -27.50 2.32 -14.35
C SER A 286 -28.71 3.01 -14.97
N LEU A 287 -29.79 3.19 -14.21
CA LEU A 287 -31.01 3.87 -14.65
C LEU A 287 -31.07 5.35 -14.24
N THR A 288 -30.19 5.77 -13.33
CA THR A 288 -30.17 7.12 -12.75
C THR A 288 -28.88 7.86 -13.09
N GLN A 289 -27.94 7.97 -12.14
CA GLN A 289 -26.74 8.81 -12.24
C GLN A 289 -25.79 8.38 -13.37
N TYR A 290 -25.72 7.09 -13.68
CA TYR A 290 -24.79 6.53 -14.67
C TYR A 290 -25.51 5.91 -15.86
N ALA A 291 -26.70 6.43 -16.19
CA ALA A 291 -27.39 6.12 -17.42
C ALA A 291 -26.50 6.39 -18.64
N GLY A 292 -26.38 5.40 -19.52
CA GLY A 292 -25.47 5.45 -20.68
C GLY A 292 -23.98 5.22 -20.35
N SER A 293 -23.63 4.95 -19.08
CA SER A 293 -22.27 4.55 -18.69
C SER A 293 -22.17 3.13 -18.14
N ILE A 294 -23.24 2.61 -17.54
CA ILE A 294 -23.37 1.20 -17.16
C ILE A 294 -24.34 0.55 -18.15
N HIS A 295 -23.85 -0.41 -18.93
CA HIS A 295 -24.57 -0.95 -20.09
C HIS A 295 -25.23 -2.29 -19.82
N GLN A 296 -24.64 -3.09 -18.94
CA GLN A 296 -25.16 -4.42 -18.60
C GLN A 296 -24.86 -4.75 -17.15
N VAL A 297 -25.85 -5.32 -16.44
CA VAL A 297 -25.70 -5.87 -15.10
C VAL A 297 -26.36 -7.25 -15.07
N CYS A 298 -25.55 -8.31 -15.02
CA CYS A 298 -26.01 -9.69 -14.87
C CYS A 298 -25.79 -10.15 -13.43
N ALA A 299 -26.80 -10.78 -12.84
CA ALA A 299 -26.70 -11.26 -11.47
C ALA A 299 -25.98 -12.62 -11.36
N LYS A 300 -26.25 -13.58 -12.26
CA LYS A 300 -25.71 -14.96 -12.21
C LYS A 300 -25.47 -15.53 -13.62
N PRO A 301 -24.22 -15.78 -14.04
CA PRO A 301 -22.97 -15.35 -13.41
C PRO A 301 -22.92 -13.82 -13.27
N PHE A 302 -22.13 -13.31 -12.32
CA PHE A 302 -22.03 -11.86 -12.15
C PHE A 302 -21.19 -11.23 -13.27
N ILE A 303 -21.78 -10.31 -14.03
CA ILE A 303 -21.12 -9.56 -15.11
C ILE A 303 -21.60 -8.11 -15.07
N VAL A 304 -20.69 -7.15 -15.20
CA VAL A 304 -21.00 -5.73 -15.37
C VAL A 304 -20.14 -5.13 -16.46
N ASN A 305 -20.79 -4.61 -17.51
CA ASN A 305 -20.13 -3.90 -18.61
C ASN A 305 -20.35 -2.40 -18.43
N TYR A 306 -19.27 -1.61 -18.47
CA TYR A 306 -19.37 -0.17 -18.26
C TYR A 306 -18.27 0.58 -19.01
N TRP A 307 -18.65 1.71 -19.60
CA TRP A 307 -17.80 2.72 -20.26
C TRP A 307 -18.62 3.98 -20.48
N THR A 308 -17.98 5.14 -20.44
CA THR A 308 -18.61 6.46 -20.59
C THR A 308 -18.69 6.89 -22.05
N PRO A 309 -19.65 7.76 -22.42
CA PRO A 309 -19.68 8.39 -23.75
C PRO A 309 -18.38 9.15 -24.09
N CYS A 310 -17.71 9.72 -23.08
CA CYS A 310 -16.42 10.39 -23.27
C CYS A 310 -15.32 9.43 -23.74
N GLN A 311 -15.28 8.19 -23.23
CA GLN A 311 -14.35 7.17 -23.72
C GLN A 311 -14.56 6.86 -25.20
N LEU A 312 -15.83 6.79 -25.65
CA LEU A 312 -16.15 6.58 -27.07
C LEU A 312 -15.62 7.73 -27.94
N VAL A 313 -15.80 8.98 -27.52
CA VAL A 313 -15.30 10.16 -28.26
C VAL A 313 -13.77 10.17 -28.34
N VAL A 314 -13.09 9.91 -27.22
CA VAL A 314 -11.64 9.85 -27.14
C VAL A 314 -11.11 8.76 -28.07
N TYR A 315 -11.65 7.55 -27.98
CA TYR A 315 -11.23 6.42 -28.81
C TYR A 315 -11.50 6.65 -30.31
N LYS A 316 -12.69 7.13 -30.70
CA LYS A 316 -13.02 7.45 -32.11
C LYS A 316 -12.09 8.51 -32.70
N THR A 317 -11.60 9.43 -31.88
CA THR A 317 -10.62 10.43 -32.32
C THR A 317 -9.26 9.76 -32.55
N MET A 318 -8.81 8.90 -31.64
CA MET A 318 -7.55 8.17 -31.77
C MET A 318 -7.55 7.22 -32.96
N SER A 319 -8.66 6.52 -33.24
CA SER A 319 -8.78 5.54 -34.31
C SER A 319 -8.62 6.10 -35.71
N LYS A 320 -8.61 7.43 -35.87
CA LYS A 320 -8.21 8.11 -37.12
C LYS A 320 -6.73 7.92 -37.44
N THR A 321 -5.92 7.58 -36.44
CA THR A 321 -4.51 7.20 -36.54
C THR A 321 -4.33 5.72 -36.19
N TYR A 322 -3.10 5.20 -36.30
CA TYR A 322 -2.82 3.81 -35.93
C TYR A 322 -3.03 3.59 -34.43
N VAL A 323 -4.03 2.78 -34.05
CA VAL A 323 -4.32 2.48 -32.65
C VAL A 323 -3.91 1.06 -32.30
N ARG A 324 -3.09 0.97 -31.25
CA ARG A 324 -2.81 -0.25 -30.52
C ARG A 324 -3.62 -0.28 -29.24
N LEU A 325 -4.45 -1.30 -29.09
CA LEU A 325 -5.23 -1.60 -27.89
C LEU A 325 -4.50 -2.66 -27.05
N SER A 326 -4.41 -2.48 -25.74
CA SER A 326 -3.92 -3.50 -24.81
C SER A 326 -5.09 -4.01 -23.96
N ILE A 327 -5.26 -5.33 -23.89
CA ILE A 327 -6.37 -5.95 -23.13
C ILE A 327 -5.80 -6.98 -22.16
N ASP A 328 -6.20 -6.88 -20.90
CA ASP A 328 -5.81 -7.79 -19.84
C ASP A 328 -6.85 -7.75 -18.70
N ALA A 329 -6.69 -8.64 -17.73
CA ALA A 329 -7.57 -8.79 -16.59
C ALA A 329 -6.82 -8.84 -15.25
N THR A 330 -7.38 -8.19 -14.24
CA THR A 330 -6.84 -8.22 -12.88
C THR A 330 -7.88 -8.67 -11.85
N GLY A 331 -7.44 -9.53 -10.93
CA GLY A 331 -8.23 -9.94 -9.77
C GLY A 331 -8.03 -9.07 -8.52
N SER A 332 -8.67 -9.48 -7.42
CA SER A 332 -8.51 -8.93 -6.06
C SER A 332 -8.89 -7.45 -5.87
N ILE A 333 -9.73 -6.92 -6.76
CA ILE A 333 -10.26 -5.55 -6.66
C ILE A 333 -11.60 -5.53 -5.93
N VAL A 334 -12.48 -6.48 -6.27
CA VAL A 334 -13.85 -6.55 -5.73
C VAL A 334 -14.08 -7.80 -4.88
N LYS A 335 -15.02 -7.71 -3.94
CA LYS A 335 -15.45 -8.79 -3.03
C LYS A 335 -16.29 -9.79 -3.81
N LYS A 336 -16.16 -11.07 -3.44
CA LYS A 336 -17.11 -12.10 -3.85
C LYS A 336 -18.52 -11.72 -3.35
N ILE A 337 -19.53 -11.99 -4.17
CA ILE A 337 -20.92 -11.64 -3.90
C ILE A 337 -21.58 -12.77 -3.11
N LYS A 338 -22.26 -12.44 -2.00
CA LYS A 338 -23.08 -13.40 -1.25
C LYS A 338 -24.44 -13.58 -1.96
N ARG A 339 -24.74 -14.79 -2.43
CA ARG A 339 -25.91 -15.08 -3.27
C ARG A 339 -27.10 -15.63 -2.48
N THR A 340 -26.86 -16.54 -1.55
CA THR A 340 -27.93 -17.27 -0.83
C THR A 340 -27.94 -16.94 0.66
N ARG A 341 -29.05 -17.30 1.34
CA ARG A 341 -29.17 -17.20 2.79
C ARG A 341 -28.12 -18.05 3.52
N GLU A 342 -27.80 -19.21 2.94
CA GLU A 342 -26.74 -20.14 3.38
C GLU A 342 -25.32 -19.57 3.20
N GLY A 343 -25.17 -18.45 2.50
CA GLY A 343 -23.90 -17.75 2.38
C GLY A 343 -22.98 -18.25 1.27
N ILE A 344 -23.55 -18.89 0.25
CA ILE A 344 -22.82 -19.24 -0.97
C ILE A 344 -22.28 -17.96 -1.63
N LEU A 345 -20.98 -17.97 -1.91
CA LEU A 345 -20.25 -16.86 -2.54
C LEU A 345 -20.11 -17.08 -4.05
N SER A 346 -19.97 -15.99 -4.81
CA SER A 346 -19.55 -16.05 -6.22
C SER A 346 -18.13 -16.57 -6.37
N SER A 347 -17.76 -16.97 -7.58
CA SER A 347 -16.37 -17.13 -8.01
C SER A 347 -15.61 -15.79 -7.95
N HIS A 348 -14.31 -15.83 -8.20
CA HIS A 348 -13.48 -14.62 -8.28
C HIS A 348 -13.94 -13.73 -9.45
N ILE A 349 -14.19 -12.46 -9.14
CA ILE A 349 -14.59 -11.49 -10.15
C ILE A 349 -13.33 -10.73 -10.59
N PHE A 350 -13.07 -10.78 -11.90
CA PHE A 350 -11.95 -10.11 -12.53
C PHE A 350 -12.42 -8.83 -13.21
N LEU A 351 -11.56 -7.81 -13.15
CA LEU A 351 -11.71 -6.59 -13.92
C LEU A 351 -10.92 -6.75 -15.21
N TYR A 352 -11.62 -6.78 -16.33
CA TYR A 352 -11.07 -6.66 -17.67
C TYR A 352 -11.08 -5.19 -18.07
N GLU A 353 -9.95 -4.72 -18.59
CA GLU A 353 -9.83 -3.37 -19.15
C GLU A 353 -9.23 -3.44 -20.55
N ALA A 354 -9.62 -2.49 -21.38
CA ALA A 354 -8.95 -2.22 -22.63
C ALA A 354 -8.34 -0.82 -22.57
N VAL A 355 -7.05 -0.71 -22.87
CA VAL A 355 -6.26 0.52 -22.69
C VAL A 355 -5.58 0.88 -24.00
N VAL A 356 -5.63 2.16 -24.35
CA VAL A 356 -4.86 2.74 -25.46
C VAL A 356 -3.77 3.63 -24.89
N SER A 357 -2.63 3.63 -25.56
CA SER A 357 -1.50 4.51 -25.22
C SER A 357 -1.03 5.25 -26.45
N SER A 358 -0.67 6.51 -26.26
CA SER A 358 -0.10 7.40 -27.26
C SER A 358 1.14 8.08 -26.66
N ASN A 359 1.89 8.82 -27.48
CA ASN A 359 3.06 9.57 -27.02
C ASN A 359 2.73 10.71 -26.05
N SER A 360 1.45 11.10 -25.95
CA SER A 360 0.96 12.17 -25.07
C SER A 360 0.31 11.61 -23.81
N TYR A 361 -0.69 10.73 -23.95
CA TYR A 361 -1.41 10.13 -22.82
C TYR A 361 -1.69 8.64 -23.01
N GLN A 362 -2.06 8.02 -21.90
CA GLN A 362 -2.60 6.68 -21.80
C GLN A 362 -3.99 6.72 -21.14
N THR A 363 -4.91 5.89 -21.63
CA THR A 363 -6.25 5.88 -21.06
C THR A 363 -7.02 4.59 -21.32
N SER A 364 -7.90 4.22 -20.39
CA SER A 364 -8.78 3.06 -20.52
C SER A 364 -10.05 3.41 -21.28
N VAL A 365 -10.46 2.56 -22.23
CA VAL A 365 -11.54 2.87 -23.19
C VAL A 365 -12.78 2.01 -23.02
N THR A 366 -12.67 0.86 -22.35
CA THR A 366 -13.82 0.03 -21.95
C THR A 366 -13.46 -0.92 -20.82
N GLN A 367 -14.45 -1.30 -20.02
CA GLN A 367 -14.29 -2.14 -18.82
C GLN A 367 -15.39 -3.20 -18.69
N MET A 368 -15.01 -4.35 -18.14
CA MET A 368 -15.93 -5.40 -17.69
C MET A 368 -15.50 -5.97 -16.34
N LEU A 369 -16.43 -6.11 -15.40
CA LEU A 369 -16.28 -7.00 -14.26
C LEU A 369 -16.95 -8.33 -14.57
N SER A 370 -16.25 -9.44 -14.44
CA SER A 370 -16.83 -10.75 -14.74
C SER A 370 -16.35 -11.84 -13.80
N GLU A 371 -17.29 -12.67 -13.36
CA GLU A 371 -17.07 -13.97 -12.71
C GLU A 371 -16.63 -15.04 -13.72
N LYS A 372 -17.04 -14.87 -14.98
CA LYS A 372 -16.73 -15.76 -16.11
C LYS A 372 -15.48 -15.29 -16.85
N GLN A 373 -14.66 -16.25 -17.28
CA GLN A 373 -13.39 -16.01 -17.98
C GLN A 373 -13.34 -16.73 -19.34
N ASP A 374 -14.50 -17.14 -19.87
CA ASP A 374 -14.59 -17.79 -21.17
C ASP A 374 -14.59 -16.80 -22.34
N THR A 375 -14.21 -17.32 -23.51
CA THR A 375 -14.15 -16.61 -24.79
C THR A 375 -15.44 -15.89 -25.13
N PHE A 376 -16.61 -16.52 -24.91
CA PHE A 376 -17.90 -15.95 -25.29
C PHE A 376 -18.26 -14.71 -24.47
N THR A 377 -17.99 -14.74 -23.16
CA THR A 377 -18.26 -13.62 -22.26
C THR A 377 -17.40 -12.40 -22.63
N ILE A 378 -16.10 -12.61 -22.87
CA ILE A 378 -15.18 -11.54 -23.27
C ILE A 378 -15.54 -11.01 -24.66
N PHE A 379 -15.86 -11.90 -25.61
CA PHE A 379 -16.32 -11.52 -26.95
C PHE A 379 -17.58 -10.64 -26.88
N SER A 380 -18.56 -11.03 -26.06
CA SER A 380 -19.80 -10.27 -25.88
C SER A 380 -19.55 -8.86 -25.36
N TRP A 381 -18.62 -8.70 -24.42
CA TRP A 381 -18.21 -7.38 -23.92
C TRP A 381 -17.60 -6.51 -25.02
N LEU A 382 -16.65 -7.04 -25.80
CA LEU A 382 -16.01 -6.29 -26.90
C LEU A 382 -17.02 -5.95 -28.00
N MET A 383 -17.94 -6.85 -28.33
CA MET A 383 -18.99 -6.62 -29.32
C MET A 383 -19.99 -5.56 -28.89
N LEU A 384 -20.40 -5.54 -27.62
CA LEU A 384 -21.26 -4.47 -27.09
C LEU A 384 -20.58 -3.12 -27.17
N TRP A 385 -19.29 -3.06 -26.84
CA TRP A 385 -18.50 -1.83 -26.99
C TRP A 385 -18.44 -1.38 -28.45
N MET A 386 -18.18 -2.28 -29.41
CA MET A 386 -18.21 -1.97 -30.84
C MET A 386 -19.59 -1.52 -31.34
N LYS A 387 -20.67 -2.09 -30.80
CA LYS A 387 -22.06 -1.74 -31.14
C LYS A 387 -22.39 -0.28 -30.80
N ASP A 388 -21.68 0.32 -29.84
CA ASP A 388 -21.77 1.76 -29.52
C ASP A 388 -21.00 2.66 -30.53
N GLY A 389 -20.61 2.09 -31.67
CA GLY A 389 -20.16 2.78 -32.86
C GLY A 389 -18.67 3.13 -32.85
N VAL A 390 -17.84 2.38 -32.15
CA VAL A 390 -16.37 2.47 -32.23
C VAL A 390 -15.83 1.49 -33.27
N PRO A 391 -14.80 1.87 -34.05
CA PRO A 391 -14.18 0.96 -35.01
C PRO A 391 -13.29 -0.08 -34.32
N ALA A 392 -13.09 -1.23 -34.98
CA ALA A 392 -12.10 -2.20 -34.53
C ALA A 392 -10.69 -1.58 -34.51
N PRO A 393 -9.85 -1.89 -33.51
CA PRO A 393 -8.48 -1.41 -33.45
C PRO A 393 -7.62 -2.04 -34.56
N GLN A 394 -6.62 -1.31 -35.05
CA GLN A 394 -5.68 -1.83 -36.04
C GLN A 394 -4.74 -2.88 -35.44
N GLU A 395 -4.42 -2.77 -34.14
CA GLU A 395 -3.61 -3.74 -33.41
C GLU A 395 -4.16 -3.97 -32.00
N THR A 396 -4.20 -5.21 -31.54
CA THR A 396 -4.55 -5.56 -30.17
C THR A 396 -3.48 -6.44 -29.56
N VAL A 397 -2.96 -6.07 -28.38
CA VAL A 397 -1.98 -6.85 -27.61
C VAL A 397 -2.67 -7.40 -26.36
N CYS A 398 -2.50 -8.69 -26.09
CA CYS A 398 -2.94 -9.30 -24.84
C CYS A 398 -1.95 -10.38 -24.38
N ASP A 399 -2.17 -10.90 -23.19
CA ASP A 399 -1.41 -12.04 -22.67
C ASP A 399 -1.69 -13.33 -23.46
N PHE A 400 -0.92 -14.39 -23.21
CA PHE A 400 -1.12 -15.72 -23.82
C PHE A 400 -2.35 -16.45 -23.20
N SER A 401 -3.49 -15.76 -23.12
CA SER A 401 -4.78 -16.30 -22.68
C SER A 401 -5.61 -16.70 -23.89
N MET A 402 -5.90 -17.99 -24.02
CA MET A 402 -6.71 -18.50 -25.12
C MET A 402 -8.12 -17.88 -25.17
N ALA A 403 -8.69 -17.57 -24.01
CA ALA A 403 -9.99 -16.90 -23.93
C ALA A 403 -9.94 -15.46 -24.47
N LEU A 404 -8.89 -14.69 -24.13
CA LEU A 404 -8.68 -13.35 -24.66
C LEU A 404 -8.40 -13.40 -26.18
N LEU A 405 -7.45 -14.23 -26.61
CA LEU A 405 -7.10 -14.37 -28.03
C LEU A 405 -8.33 -14.76 -28.86
N GLY A 406 -9.10 -15.75 -28.40
CA GLY A 406 -10.29 -16.22 -29.10
C GLY A 406 -11.43 -15.20 -29.12
N ALA A 407 -11.52 -14.34 -28.10
CA ALA A 407 -12.53 -13.30 -28.04
C ALA A 407 -12.16 -12.13 -28.96
N ILE A 408 -10.88 -11.76 -28.99
CA ILE A 408 -10.33 -10.69 -29.83
C ILE A 408 -10.46 -11.06 -31.31
N THR A 409 -10.07 -12.27 -31.73
CA THR A 409 -10.20 -12.69 -33.14
C THR A 409 -11.66 -12.68 -33.58
N ARG A 410 -12.58 -13.11 -32.70
CA ARG A 410 -14.02 -13.08 -33.00
C ARG A 410 -14.58 -11.66 -33.09
N ALA A 411 -14.21 -10.78 -32.16
CA ALA A 411 -14.72 -9.41 -32.10
C ALA A 411 -14.14 -8.52 -33.22
N PHE A 412 -12.83 -8.57 -33.44
CA PHE A 412 -12.12 -7.61 -34.28
C PHE A 412 -11.68 -8.15 -35.65
N CYS A 413 -11.83 -9.46 -35.91
CA CYS A 413 -11.45 -10.09 -37.18
C CYS A 413 -12.62 -10.85 -37.81
N GLY A 414 -13.84 -10.31 -37.76
CA GLY A 414 -14.98 -10.87 -38.49
C GLY A 414 -15.45 -12.25 -38.03
N GLY A 415 -15.36 -12.56 -36.73
CA GLY A 415 -15.84 -13.83 -36.17
C GLY A 415 -14.89 -15.01 -36.32
N MET A 416 -13.64 -14.81 -36.76
CA MET A 416 -12.68 -15.88 -36.99
C MET A 416 -12.27 -16.62 -35.70
N THR A 417 -12.09 -17.94 -35.81
CA THR A 417 -11.39 -18.73 -34.80
C THR A 417 -9.89 -18.39 -34.82
N ILE A 418 -9.17 -18.74 -33.75
CA ILE A 418 -7.71 -18.53 -33.69
C ILE A 418 -7.00 -19.31 -34.81
N ARG A 419 -7.45 -20.54 -35.08
CA ARG A 419 -6.89 -21.39 -36.15
C ARG A 419 -7.07 -20.73 -37.52
N THR A 420 -8.29 -20.34 -37.87
CA THR A 420 -8.58 -19.68 -39.15
C THR A 420 -7.82 -18.36 -39.31
N TYR A 421 -7.63 -17.60 -38.21
CA TYR A 421 -6.82 -16.39 -38.21
C TYR A 421 -5.35 -16.67 -38.55
N ILE A 422 -4.76 -17.71 -37.94
CA ILE A 422 -3.36 -18.11 -38.17
C ILE A 422 -3.17 -18.64 -39.58
N GLU A 423 -4.08 -19.48 -40.07
CA GLU A 423 -4.05 -20.02 -41.43
C GLU A 423 -4.13 -18.88 -42.47
N SER A 424 -5.00 -17.90 -42.25
CA SER A 424 -5.09 -16.71 -43.12
C SER A 424 -3.79 -15.89 -43.09
N CYS A 425 -3.13 -15.77 -41.93
CA CYS A 425 -1.82 -15.13 -41.84
C CYS A 425 -0.76 -15.90 -42.64
N LEU A 426 -0.75 -17.24 -42.57
CA LEU A 426 0.20 -18.08 -43.30
C LEU A 426 -0.03 -18.02 -44.81
N GLU A 427 -1.28 -17.99 -45.27
CA GLU A 427 -1.63 -17.79 -46.69
C GLU A 427 -1.08 -16.46 -47.22
N ILE A 428 -1.24 -15.38 -46.45
CA ILE A 428 -0.68 -14.05 -46.79
C ILE A 428 0.85 -14.11 -46.89
N LEU A 429 1.51 -14.78 -45.93
CA LEU A 429 2.98 -14.89 -45.91
C LEU A 429 3.54 -15.80 -47.01
N THR A 430 2.73 -16.67 -47.60
CA THR A 430 3.14 -17.61 -48.67
C THR A 430 2.68 -17.17 -50.06
N GLU A 431 2.14 -15.95 -50.20
CA GLU A 431 1.69 -15.33 -51.46
C GLU A 431 0.66 -16.15 -52.26
N LYS A 432 0.01 -17.13 -51.63
CA LYS A 432 -1.06 -17.91 -52.25
C LYS A 432 -2.31 -17.05 -52.34
N LYS A 433 -2.78 -16.77 -53.58
CA LYS A 433 -4.00 -16.02 -53.98
C LYS A 433 -4.80 -15.44 -52.79
N LEU A 434 -4.80 -14.11 -52.66
CA LEU A 434 -5.68 -13.40 -51.72
C LEU A 434 -7.13 -13.91 -51.88
N SER A 435 -7.58 -14.75 -50.95
CA SER A 435 -9.00 -14.86 -50.71
C SER A 435 -9.45 -13.50 -50.13
N ASN A 436 -10.66 -13.04 -50.49
CA ASN A 436 -11.23 -11.75 -50.08
C ASN A 436 -11.42 -11.57 -48.54
N LYS A 437 -10.71 -12.32 -47.68
CA LYS A 437 -10.75 -12.21 -46.22
C LYS A 437 -9.80 -11.11 -45.75
N GLN A 438 -10.33 -9.90 -45.61
CA GLN A 438 -9.58 -8.78 -45.06
C GLN A 438 -9.36 -8.97 -43.55
N LEU A 439 -8.12 -9.30 -43.14
CA LEU A 439 -7.74 -9.25 -41.73
C LEU A 439 -7.77 -7.78 -41.26
N THR A 440 -8.71 -7.46 -40.37
CA THR A 440 -8.98 -6.08 -39.92
C THR A 440 -8.18 -5.64 -38.69
N CYS A 441 -7.65 -6.58 -37.91
CA CYS A 441 -6.89 -6.31 -36.69
C CYS A 441 -5.66 -7.21 -36.59
N PHE A 442 -4.52 -6.63 -36.22
CA PHE A 442 -3.31 -7.35 -35.87
C PHE A 442 -3.39 -7.84 -34.42
N VAL A 443 -3.65 -9.14 -34.22
CA VAL A 443 -3.73 -9.73 -32.88
C VAL A 443 -2.35 -10.20 -32.44
N ARG A 444 -1.85 -9.62 -31.35
CA ARG A 444 -0.51 -9.88 -30.84
C ARG A 444 -0.49 -10.37 -29.40
N ILE A 445 0.50 -11.19 -29.09
CA ILE A 445 0.78 -11.68 -27.74
C ILE A 445 1.89 -10.83 -27.11
N ASP A 446 1.72 -10.45 -25.84
CA ASP A 446 2.74 -9.76 -25.07
C ASP A 446 4.03 -10.61 -24.96
N ILE A 447 5.15 -10.01 -25.39
CA ILE A 447 6.44 -10.70 -25.46
C ILE A 447 6.98 -11.03 -24.07
N ALA A 448 6.74 -10.18 -23.06
CA ALA A 448 7.21 -10.45 -21.70
C ALA A 448 6.48 -11.66 -21.09
N HIS A 449 5.18 -11.80 -21.37
CA HIS A 449 4.38 -12.96 -21.01
C HIS A 449 4.79 -14.22 -21.76
N LEU A 450 5.08 -14.12 -23.07
CA LEU A 450 5.66 -15.23 -23.83
C LEU A 450 6.99 -15.70 -23.22
N ILE A 451 7.95 -14.80 -23.00
CA ILE A 451 9.26 -15.13 -22.42
C ILE A 451 9.10 -15.74 -21.03
N LYS A 452 8.13 -15.27 -20.24
CA LYS A 452 7.81 -15.81 -18.91
C LYS A 452 7.29 -17.24 -18.99
N ILE A 453 6.50 -17.59 -20.00
CA ILE A 453 6.04 -18.97 -20.26
C ILE A 453 7.26 -19.85 -20.59
N VAL A 454 8.10 -19.42 -21.54
CA VAL A 454 9.30 -20.14 -21.96
C VAL A 454 10.23 -20.38 -20.76
N CYS A 455 10.44 -19.35 -19.94
CA CYS A 455 11.25 -19.43 -18.73
C CYS A 455 10.71 -20.40 -17.65
N ARG A 456 9.45 -20.84 -17.75
CA ARG A 456 8.75 -21.68 -16.78
C ARG A 456 8.54 -23.13 -17.25
N TRP A 457 9.03 -23.50 -18.43
CA TRP A 457 8.95 -24.89 -18.89
C TRP A 457 9.56 -25.86 -17.87
N LYS A 458 8.95 -27.05 -17.77
CA LYS A 458 9.30 -28.06 -16.77
C LYS A 458 10.76 -28.54 -16.93
N CYS A 459 11.28 -28.59 -18.15
CA CYS A 459 12.67 -28.95 -18.48
C CYS A 459 13.72 -28.02 -17.84
N TRP A 460 13.35 -26.81 -17.39
CA TRP A 460 14.26 -25.90 -16.70
C TRP A 460 14.35 -26.12 -15.18
N LYS A 461 13.60 -27.07 -14.60
CA LYS A 461 13.62 -27.30 -13.15
C LYS A 461 14.90 -28.07 -12.75
N GLY A 462 15.89 -27.37 -12.21
CA GLY A 462 17.13 -27.96 -11.68
C GLY A 462 18.25 -26.93 -11.51
N THR A 463 19.26 -27.22 -10.70
CA THR A 463 20.40 -26.30 -10.46
C THR A 463 21.39 -26.27 -11.63
N LYS A 464 21.42 -27.32 -12.47
CA LYS A 464 22.37 -27.47 -13.58
C LYS A 464 21.87 -26.92 -14.93
N THR A 465 20.59 -26.59 -15.08
CA THR A 465 19.97 -26.21 -16.37
C THR A 465 19.98 -24.70 -16.64
N TYR A 466 20.61 -23.89 -15.78
CA TYR A 466 20.59 -22.43 -15.90
C TYR A 466 21.19 -21.92 -17.23
N HIS A 467 22.32 -22.49 -17.65
CA HIS A 467 23.01 -22.09 -18.88
C HIS A 467 22.17 -22.47 -20.12
N LEU A 468 21.60 -23.68 -20.14
CA LEU A 468 20.68 -24.14 -21.19
C LEU A 468 19.46 -23.23 -21.31
N LYS A 469 18.86 -22.87 -20.17
CA LYS A 469 17.75 -21.92 -20.13
C LYS A 469 18.15 -20.56 -20.72
N GLU A 470 19.30 -20.01 -20.37
CA GLU A 470 19.76 -18.73 -20.93
C GLU A 470 19.97 -18.80 -22.44
N PHE A 471 20.47 -19.92 -22.97
CA PHE A 471 20.64 -20.14 -24.41
C PHE A 471 19.28 -20.23 -25.13
N PHE A 472 18.42 -21.18 -24.75
CA PHE A 472 17.16 -21.43 -25.46
C PHE A 472 16.16 -20.28 -25.34
N VAL A 473 16.10 -19.58 -24.20
CA VAL A 473 15.25 -18.37 -24.08
C VAL A 473 15.69 -17.29 -25.07
N ARG A 474 17.00 -17.12 -25.30
CA ARG A 474 17.51 -16.16 -26.29
C ARG A 474 17.24 -16.61 -27.72
N CYS A 475 17.32 -17.91 -27.99
CA CYS A 475 16.90 -18.45 -29.27
C CYS A 475 15.40 -18.18 -29.55
N THR A 476 14.53 -18.31 -28.55
CA THR A 476 13.11 -17.93 -28.72
C THR A 476 12.95 -16.44 -29.00
N VAL A 477 13.76 -15.56 -28.40
CA VAL A 477 13.77 -14.12 -28.73
C VAL A 477 14.20 -13.87 -30.18
N LEU A 478 15.11 -14.67 -30.75
CA LEU A 478 15.45 -14.58 -32.17
C LEU A 478 14.22 -14.83 -33.05
N LEU A 479 13.38 -15.82 -32.71
CA LEU A 479 12.14 -16.10 -33.43
C LEU A 479 11.15 -14.93 -33.34
N VAL A 480 11.02 -14.28 -32.17
CA VAL A 480 10.15 -13.11 -31.96
C VAL A 480 10.51 -11.98 -32.96
N HIS A 481 11.79 -11.76 -33.19
CA HIS A 481 12.29 -10.70 -34.09
C HIS A 481 12.32 -11.10 -35.57
N CYS A 482 11.80 -12.26 -35.96
CA CYS A 482 11.72 -12.62 -37.37
C CYS A 482 10.67 -11.79 -38.11
N GLU A 483 11.09 -11.22 -39.25
CA GLU A 483 10.24 -10.46 -40.18
C GLU A 483 10.02 -11.20 -41.51
N SER A 484 10.70 -12.34 -41.73
CA SER A 484 10.54 -13.21 -42.90
C SER A 484 10.22 -14.64 -42.49
N LEU A 485 9.26 -15.26 -43.18
CA LEU A 485 8.84 -16.65 -42.93
C LEU A 485 10.00 -17.64 -43.11
N ASN A 486 10.86 -17.42 -44.11
CA ASN A 486 12.03 -18.26 -44.36
C ASN A 486 13.05 -18.16 -43.21
N LYS A 487 13.30 -16.94 -42.72
CA LYS A 487 14.19 -16.73 -41.56
C LYS A 487 13.63 -17.40 -40.30
N PHE A 488 12.32 -17.30 -40.09
CA PHE A 488 11.64 -18.00 -38.99
C PHE A 488 11.79 -19.52 -39.10
N LYS A 489 11.52 -20.10 -40.28
CA LYS A 489 11.67 -21.54 -40.55
C LYS A 489 13.10 -22.01 -40.25
N ASN A 490 14.11 -21.31 -40.77
CA ASN A 490 15.51 -21.71 -40.61
C ASN A 490 15.97 -21.64 -39.14
N ILE A 491 15.61 -20.58 -38.41
CA ILE A 491 15.96 -20.45 -36.99
C ILE A 491 15.23 -21.51 -36.15
N LEU A 492 13.97 -21.84 -36.48
CA LEU A 492 13.25 -22.89 -35.78
C LEU A 492 13.88 -24.28 -36.01
N ILE A 493 14.25 -24.59 -37.25
CA ILE A 493 15.02 -25.81 -37.59
C ILE A 493 16.32 -25.86 -36.80
N ASP A 494 17.05 -24.74 -36.69
CA ASP A 494 18.29 -24.70 -35.90
C ASP A 494 18.08 -25.03 -34.43
N ILE A 495 17.06 -24.42 -33.82
CA ILE A 495 16.77 -24.62 -32.40
C ILE A 495 16.43 -26.08 -32.13
N LEU A 496 15.59 -26.66 -33.00
CA LEU A 496 15.16 -28.05 -32.88
C LEU A 496 16.30 -29.03 -33.18
N THR A 497 17.13 -28.74 -34.19
CA THR A 497 18.32 -29.55 -34.49
C THR A 497 19.26 -29.59 -33.29
N VAL A 498 19.53 -28.45 -32.66
CA VAL A 498 20.42 -28.39 -31.48
C VAL A 498 19.82 -29.07 -30.26
N CYS A 499 18.51 -29.01 -30.02
CA CYS A 499 17.94 -29.65 -28.82
C CYS A 499 17.67 -31.15 -28.97
N MET A 500 17.48 -31.65 -30.19
CA MET A 500 17.10 -33.05 -30.46
C MET A 500 18.28 -33.99 -30.76
N ASN A 501 19.47 -33.46 -31.07
CA ASN A 501 20.64 -34.28 -31.41
C ASN A 501 21.52 -34.54 -30.18
N GLU A 502 21.78 -35.82 -29.86
CA GLU A 502 22.64 -36.22 -28.74
C GLU A 502 24.12 -35.89 -28.97
N TYR A 503 24.54 -35.83 -30.23
CA TYR A 503 25.92 -35.60 -30.64
C TYR A 503 26.05 -34.32 -31.48
N ASP A 504 27.12 -33.56 -31.28
CA ASP A 504 27.51 -32.42 -32.10
C ASP A 504 29.00 -32.51 -32.47
N GLY A 505 29.54 -31.49 -33.14
CA GLY A 505 30.94 -31.43 -33.57
C GLY A 505 31.14 -31.80 -35.04
N LYS A 506 32.14 -32.61 -35.34
CA LYS A 506 32.48 -33.05 -36.70
C LYS A 506 31.84 -34.40 -37.01
N ILE A 507 31.55 -34.66 -38.29
CA ILE A 507 31.04 -35.96 -38.72
C ILE A 507 32.10 -37.04 -38.42
N LYS A 508 31.71 -38.18 -37.84
CA LYS A 508 32.66 -39.24 -37.43
C LYS A 508 33.62 -39.70 -38.54
N ASP A 509 33.16 -39.68 -39.79
CA ASP A 509 33.93 -40.13 -40.97
C ASP A 509 34.63 -38.99 -41.74
N SER A 510 34.52 -37.73 -41.27
CA SER A 510 35.16 -36.57 -41.92
C SER A 510 35.63 -35.52 -40.91
N LEU A 511 36.95 -35.31 -40.87
CA LEU A 511 37.60 -34.36 -39.95
C LEU A 511 37.43 -32.88 -40.35
N GLU A 512 36.77 -32.57 -41.47
CA GLU A 512 36.61 -31.19 -41.96
C GLU A 512 35.17 -30.70 -41.99
N ILE A 513 34.18 -31.60 -41.90
CA ILE A 513 32.77 -31.27 -42.05
C ILE A 513 32.08 -31.29 -40.68
N ASN A 514 31.45 -30.17 -40.33
CA ASN A 514 30.64 -30.06 -39.11
C ASN A 514 29.29 -30.76 -39.29
N THR A 515 28.78 -31.37 -38.23
CA THR A 515 27.40 -31.90 -38.22
C THR A 515 26.38 -30.76 -38.32
N PRO A 516 25.15 -31.05 -38.77
CA PRO A 516 24.06 -30.06 -38.77
C PRO A 516 23.85 -29.40 -37.40
N ALA A 517 23.93 -30.18 -36.31
CA ALA A 517 23.82 -29.67 -34.94
C ALA A 517 24.90 -28.65 -34.59
N GLU A 518 26.15 -28.87 -34.99
CA GLU A 518 27.25 -27.91 -34.75
C GLU A 518 27.08 -26.64 -35.56
N VAL A 519 26.70 -26.75 -36.84
CA VAL A 519 26.45 -25.61 -37.71
C VAL A 519 25.30 -24.75 -37.16
N SER A 520 24.19 -25.38 -36.77
CA SER A 520 23.04 -24.71 -36.15
C SER A 520 23.41 -24.01 -34.84
N ARG A 521 24.21 -24.66 -33.98
CA ARG A 521 24.68 -24.08 -32.71
C ARG A 521 25.53 -22.84 -32.94
N ILE A 522 26.49 -22.89 -33.85
CA ILE A 522 27.36 -21.76 -34.21
C ILE A 522 26.52 -20.60 -34.77
N ARG A 523 25.57 -20.91 -35.67
CA ARG A 523 24.67 -19.92 -36.27
C ARG A 523 23.80 -19.23 -35.22
N LEU A 524 23.15 -19.98 -34.34
CA LEU A 524 22.35 -19.42 -33.24
C LEU A 524 23.19 -18.56 -32.31
N MET A 525 24.41 -19.00 -31.95
CA MET A 525 25.31 -18.23 -31.09
C MET A 525 25.73 -16.91 -31.73
N SER A 526 26.03 -16.92 -33.03
CA SER A 526 26.37 -15.73 -33.80
C SER A 526 25.22 -14.72 -33.82
N LEU A 527 23.99 -15.20 -34.07
CA LEU A 527 22.77 -14.39 -34.06
C LEU A 527 22.48 -13.80 -32.67
N ILE A 528 22.65 -14.56 -31.58
CA ILE A 528 22.48 -14.07 -30.20
C ILE A 528 23.48 -12.95 -29.87
N LYS A 529 24.71 -13.04 -30.39
CA LYS A 529 25.74 -12.00 -30.22
C LYS A 529 25.44 -10.72 -31.02
N GLY A 530 24.50 -10.77 -31.96
CA GLY A 530 24.10 -9.63 -32.80
C GLY A 530 24.90 -9.49 -34.11
N HIS A 531 25.56 -10.56 -34.58
CA HIS A 531 26.23 -10.54 -35.88
C HIS A 531 25.23 -10.84 -37.01
N SER A 532 25.27 -10.06 -38.08
CA SER A 532 24.61 -10.44 -39.34
C SER A 532 25.36 -11.62 -39.96
N PRO A 533 24.68 -12.66 -40.46
CA PRO A 533 25.35 -13.79 -41.09
C PRO A 533 26.13 -13.30 -42.31
N SER A 534 27.46 -13.29 -42.19
CA SER A 534 28.38 -13.17 -43.30
C SER A 534 28.75 -14.59 -43.72
N ASN A 535 28.50 -14.87 -45.00
CA ASN A 535 28.84 -16.07 -45.77
C ASN A 535 27.95 -17.30 -45.54
N ALA A 536 27.19 -17.59 -46.60
CA ALA A 536 26.53 -18.85 -46.86
C ALA A 536 27.57 -20.00 -46.89
N ILE A 537 27.25 -21.10 -46.23
CA ILE A 537 27.73 -22.43 -46.61
C ILE A 537 26.47 -23.17 -47.01
N GLU A 538 26.19 -23.17 -48.31
CA GLU A 538 25.17 -24.04 -48.92
C GLU A 538 25.70 -25.48 -48.87
N VAL A 539 24.95 -26.38 -48.23
CA VAL A 539 25.17 -27.83 -48.36
C VAL A 539 24.05 -28.34 -49.25
N SER A 540 24.45 -28.91 -50.39
CA SER A 540 23.61 -29.54 -51.42
C SER A 540 22.77 -30.69 -50.84
N ARG A 541 21.48 -30.73 -51.19
CA ARG A 541 20.53 -31.78 -50.80
C ARG A 541 20.39 -32.83 -51.91
N GLU A 542 20.50 -34.10 -51.55
CA GLU A 542 19.96 -35.22 -52.34
C GLU A 542 18.68 -35.71 -51.66
N GLU A 543 17.64 -35.95 -52.47
CA GLU A 543 16.31 -36.41 -52.08
C GLU A 543 16.31 -37.92 -51.85
N THR A 544 15.72 -38.42 -50.76
CA THR A 544 15.36 -39.84 -50.63
C THR A 544 14.07 -40.05 -49.81
N GLU A 545 13.44 -41.19 -50.12
CA GLU A 545 12.02 -41.54 -50.08
C GLU A 545 11.40 -41.89 -48.72
N ASP A 546 10.07 -41.78 -48.70
CA ASP A 546 9.12 -42.00 -47.60
C ASP A 546 9.15 -43.43 -47.01
N LEU A 547 9.11 -43.57 -45.68
CA LEU A 547 8.46 -44.70 -45.00
C LEU A 547 7.98 -44.36 -43.58
N ASP A 548 6.66 -44.49 -43.44
CA ASP A 548 5.76 -44.97 -42.37
C ASP A 548 5.85 -44.47 -40.91
N ASP A 549 4.67 -44.09 -40.44
CA ASP A 549 4.35 -43.49 -39.15
C ASP A 549 4.09 -44.56 -38.08
N ASN A 550 4.51 -44.27 -36.85
CA ASN A 550 3.77 -44.59 -35.63
C ASN A 550 4.48 -43.99 -34.42
N ILE A 551 3.79 -43.21 -33.59
CA ILE A 551 3.83 -43.25 -32.11
C ILE A 551 2.71 -42.39 -31.52
N CYS A 552 1.83 -43.12 -30.83
CA CYS A 552 1.03 -42.87 -29.62
C CYS A 552 0.90 -41.45 -29.02
N ASP A 553 -0.37 -41.05 -28.88
CA ASP A 553 -0.90 -40.03 -27.98
C ASP A 553 -0.80 -40.40 -26.49
N ASP A 554 -0.75 -39.37 -25.63
CA ASP A 554 -1.69 -39.25 -24.51
C ASP A 554 -1.76 -37.82 -23.90
N GLU A 555 -3.02 -37.37 -23.77
CA GLU A 555 -3.65 -36.37 -22.89
C GLU A 555 -3.26 -34.87 -22.93
N TYR A 556 -4.14 -34.06 -23.54
CA TYR A 556 -5.24 -33.34 -22.85
C TYR A 556 -6.12 -32.62 -23.89
N ASP A 557 -7.42 -32.94 -23.87
CA ASP A 557 -8.54 -32.40 -24.66
C ASP A 557 -8.36 -30.98 -25.21
N ASP A 558 -8.32 -30.88 -26.54
CA ASP A 558 -8.81 -29.73 -27.31
C ASP A 558 -9.75 -30.35 -28.35
N ASP A 559 -10.98 -29.86 -28.43
CA ASP A 559 -12.06 -30.39 -29.28
C ASP A 559 -11.56 -30.80 -30.68
N GLU A 560 -11.64 -32.10 -30.96
CA GLU A 560 -11.38 -32.69 -32.27
C GLU A 560 -12.42 -32.18 -33.29
N GLU A 561 -11.98 -31.37 -34.25
CA GLU A 561 -12.59 -31.38 -35.57
C GLU A 561 -11.71 -32.22 -36.49
N GLU A 562 -12.22 -33.41 -36.82
CA GLU A 562 -11.69 -34.33 -37.82
C GLU A 562 -11.56 -33.66 -39.20
N GLY A 563 -10.46 -33.98 -39.90
CA GLY A 563 -10.51 -34.18 -41.35
C GLY A 563 -10.38 -32.96 -42.25
N THR A 564 -9.22 -32.27 -42.23
CA THR A 564 -8.57 -31.76 -43.47
C THR A 564 -7.14 -31.31 -43.15
N SER A 565 -6.14 -31.85 -43.85
CA SER A 565 -4.72 -31.45 -43.68
C SER A 565 -4.57 -29.95 -43.97
N SER A 566 -4.33 -29.15 -42.93
CA SER A 566 -4.28 -27.69 -43.07
C SER A 566 -2.94 -27.21 -43.61
N CYS A 567 -2.90 -26.00 -44.20
CA CYS A 567 -1.66 -25.39 -44.68
C CYS A 567 -0.61 -25.23 -43.56
N LEU A 568 -1.08 -25.09 -42.31
CA LEU A 568 -0.25 -25.00 -41.12
C LEU A 568 0.38 -26.35 -40.76
N ASP A 569 -0.37 -27.45 -40.89
CA ASP A 569 0.13 -28.80 -40.62
C ASP A 569 1.22 -29.17 -41.63
N ASN A 570 0.99 -28.91 -42.92
CA ASN A 570 1.99 -29.11 -43.97
C ASN A 570 3.28 -28.30 -43.70
N PHE A 571 3.16 -27.07 -43.19
CA PHE A 571 4.32 -26.23 -42.87
C PHE A 571 5.18 -26.84 -41.75
N PHE A 572 4.57 -27.40 -40.70
CA PHE A 572 5.29 -28.02 -39.60
C PHE A 572 5.77 -29.44 -39.93
N GLN A 573 5.04 -30.23 -40.71
CA GLN A 573 5.50 -31.52 -41.22
C GLN A 573 6.79 -31.36 -42.04
N ALA A 574 6.86 -30.33 -42.89
CA ALA A 574 8.09 -30.02 -43.63
C ALA A 574 9.27 -29.63 -42.72
N ILE A 575 9.02 -29.08 -41.53
CA ILE A 575 10.08 -28.78 -40.54
C ILE A 575 10.51 -30.07 -39.83
N GLU A 576 9.57 -30.91 -39.45
CA GLU A 576 9.84 -32.20 -38.79
C GLU A 576 10.63 -33.13 -39.69
N PHE A 577 10.32 -33.19 -40.99
CA PHE A 577 11.08 -33.95 -41.98
C PHE A 577 12.55 -33.52 -42.03
N GLU A 578 12.82 -32.22 -42.09
CA GLU A 578 14.19 -31.66 -42.11
C GLU A 578 14.96 -32.00 -40.82
N ILE A 579 14.28 -31.98 -39.67
CA ILE A 579 14.89 -32.35 -38.39
C ILE A 579 15.23 -33.83 -38.35
N ARG A 580 14.37 -34.71 -38.89
CA ARG A 580 14.66 -36.14 -39.00
C ARG A 580 15.92 -36.38 -39.82
N ILE A 581 16.07 -35.69 -40.96
CA ILE A 581 17.29 -35.74 -41.79
C ILE A 581 18.51 -35.27 -41.00
N HIS A 582 18.42 -34.16 -40.27
CA HIS A 582 19.55 -33.68 -39.48
C HIS A 582 19.91 -34.63 -38.33
N SER A 583 18.92 -35.34 -37.78
CA SER A 583 19.10 -36.25 -36.64
C SER A 583 19.80 -37.56 -36.96
N SER A 584 19.88 -37.95 -38.24
CA SER A 584 20.59 -39.16 -38.67
C SER A 584 22.11 -39.00 -38.73
N VAL A 585 22.63 -37.76 -38.57
CA VAL A 585 24.06 -37.46 -38.68
C VAL A 585 24.71 -37.42 -37.30
N GLU A 586 25.51 -38.45 -36.97
CA GLU A 586 26.23 -38.52 -35.70
C GLU A 586 27.54 -37.72 -35.69
N GLY A 587 27.74 -36.96 -34.61
CA GLY A 587 28.95 -36.19 -34.35
C GLY A 587 30.03 -36.94 -33.57
N ASP A 588 31.22 -36.32 -33.49
CA ASP A 588 32.40 -36.82 -32.78
C ASP A 588 32.36 -36.56 -31.26
N ARG A 589 31.42 -35.76 -30.75
CA ARG A 589 31.27 -35.48 -29.30
C ARG A 589 29.81 -35.36 -28.85
N LEU A 590 29.61 -35.41 -27.52
CA LEU A 590 28.30 -35.20 -26.91
C LEU A 590 27.88 -33.73 -26.98
N ASN A 591 26.63 -33.51 -27.39
CA ASN A 591 26.03 -32.18 -27.45
C ASN A 591 25.63 -31.68 -26.05
N ALA A 592 26.34 -30.68 -25.55
CA ALA A 592 26.04 -30.06 -24.27
C ALA A 592 24.66 -29.37 -24.22
N TYR A 593 24.02 -29.14 -25.37
CA TYR A 593 22.72 -28.47 -25.51
C TYR A 593 21.56 -29.43 -25.81
N TYR A 594 21.81 -30.74 -25.80
CA TYR A 594 20.77 -31.76 -25.97
C TYR A 594 19.73 -31.68 -24.84
N VAL A 595 18.50 -31.30 -25.20
CA VAL A 595 17.35 -31.17 -24.30
C VAL A 595 16.06 -31.43 -25.12
N PRO A 596 15.75 -32.69 -25.45
CA PRO A 596 14.60 -33.03 -26.30
C PRO A 596 13.26 -32.55 -25.72
N ASP A 597 13.15 -32.47 -24.39
CA ASP A 597 11.99 -31.93 -23.67
C ASP A 597 11.60 -30.49 -24.06
N VAL A 598 12.45 -29.76 -24.80
CA VAL A 598 12.16 -28.42 -25.35
C VAL A 598 11.27 -28.47 -26.58
N GLN A 599 11.33 -29.53 -27.39
CA GLN A 599 10.65 -29.63 -28.68
C GLN A 599 9.14 -29.43 -28.54
N VAL A 600 8.49 -30.26 -27.73
CA VAL A 600 7.03 -30.24 -27.54
C VAL A 600 6.50 -28.86 -27.10
N PRO A 601 7.02 -28.23 -26.03
CA PRO A 601 6.53 -26.93 -25.60
C PRO A 601 6.90 -25.80 -26.59
N LEU A 602 8.01 -25.89 -27.32
CA LEU A 602 8.38 -24.93 -28.36
C LEU A 602 7.43 -25.03 -29.56
N MET A 603 7.19 -26.24 -30.07
CA MET A 603 6.27 -26.47 -31.19
C MET A 603 4.85 -26.01 -30.84
N LYS A 604 4.39 -26.23 -29.61
CA LYS A 604 3.09 -25.76 -29.12
C LYS A 604 2.91 -24.24 -29.22
N ILE A 605 3.95 -23.45 -28.89
CA ILE A 605 3.87 -21.99 -29.07
C ILE A 605 4.07 -21.58 -30.53
N CYS A 606 4.91 -22.30 -31.29
CA CYS A 606 5.12 -22.07 -32.72
C CYS A 606 3.86 -22.26 -33.55
N LYS A 607 2.91 -23.13 -33.17
CA LYS A 607 1.59 -23.18 -33.84
C LYS A 607 0.85 -21.84 -33.88
N LYS A 608 1.25 -20.84 -33.08
CA LYS A 608 0.66 -19.48 -33.03
C LYS A 608 1.66 -18.38 -33.43
N PHE A 609 2.72 -18.74 -34.16
CA PHE A 609 3.83 -17.83 -34.49
C PHE A 609 3.43 -16.49 -35.15
N PRO A 610 2.37 -16.39 -35.98
CA PRO A 610 2.02 -15.09 -36.57
C PRO A 610 1.57 -14.05 -35.54
N MET A 611 1.12 -14.50 -34.35
CA MET A 611 0.62 -13.63 -33.29
C MET A 611 1.71 -13.13 -32.34
N TRP A 612 2.91 -13.71 -32.33
CA TRP A 612 3.96 -13.32 -31.39
C TRP A 612 5.32 -12.99 -32.02
N THR A 613 5.41 -13.12 -33.34
CA THR A 613 6.57 -12.72 -34.15
C THR A 613 6.31 -11.40 -34.89
N ASN A 614 7.33 -10.87 -35.56
CA ASN A 614 7.24 -9.66 -36.38
C ASN A 614 6.86 -9.89 -37.84
N LEU A 615 6.53 -11.13 -38.23
CA LEU A 615 6.26 -11.50 -39.62
C LEU A 615 5.11 -10.70 -40.24
N MET A 616 4.07 -10.41 -39.46
CA MET A 616 2.88 -9.71 -39.94
C MET A 616 3.00 -8.17 -39.82
N VAL A 617 4.10 -7.64 -39.28
CA VAL A 617 4.28 -6.18 -39.09
C VAL A 617 4.19 -5.42 -40.41
N GLY A 618 4.83 -5.94 -41.46
CA GLY A 618 4.80 -5.33 -42.79
C GLY A 618 3.40 -5.29 -43.40
N PHE A 619 2.62 -6.36 -43.26
CA PHE A 619 1.25 -6.45 -43.77
C PHE A 619 0.31 -5.45 -43.07
N PHE A 620 0.33 -5.42 -41.73
CA PHE A 620 -0.53 -4.52 -40.95
C PHE A 620 0.01 -3.09 -40.85
N LYS A 621 1.21 -2.80 -41.40
CA LYS A 621 1.90 -1.50 -41.30
C LYS A 621 2.00 -1.00 -39.86
N SER A 622 2.28 -1.91 -38.93
CA SER A 622 2.42 -1.55 -37.52
C SER A 622 3.66 -0.68 -37.30
N PRO A 623 3.57 0.47 -36.62
CA PRO A 623 4.74 1.26 -36.26
C PRO A 623 5.55 0.61 -35.13
N TYR A 624 5.07 -0.50 -34.56
CA TYR A 624 5.64 -1.09 -33.35
C TYR A 624 6.26 -2.46 -33.61
N LEU A 625 7.58 -2.55 -33.44
CA LEU A 625 8.28 -3.84 -33.51
C LEU A 625 8.05 -4.73 -32.29
N THR A 626 7.81 -4.14 -31.10
CA THR A 626 7.62 -4.91 -29.86
C THR A 626 6.15 -4.89 -29.45
N ALA A 627 5.53 -6.07 -29.31
CA ALA A 627 4.22 -6.22 -28.68
C ALA A 627 4.36 -6.13 -27.15
N THR A 628 3.68 -5.17 -26.53
CA THR A 628 3.73 -4.97 -25.08
C THR A 628 2.36 -4.59 -24.50
N SER A 629 2.01 -5.19 -23.36
CA SER A 629 0.89 -4.86 -22.49
C SER A 629 1.28 -3.95 -21.32
N ALA A 630 2.47 -3.32 -21.36
CA ALA A 630 2.95 -2.45 -20.29
C ALA A 630 1.98 -1.29 -19.96
N ALA A 631 1.23 -0.83 -20.96
CA ALA A 631 0.24 0.22 -20.78
C ALA A 631 -0.85 -0.18 -19.78
N ILE A 632 -1.48 -1.34 -20.00
CA ILE A 632 -2.56 -1.83 -19.13
C ILE A 632 -2.05 -2.25 -17.74
N GLU A 633 -0.84 -2.79 -17.64
CA GLU A 633 -0.20 -3.07 -16.35
C GLU A 633 0.07 -1.77 -15.57
N GLY A 634 0.44 -0.71 -16.28
CA GLY A 634 0.54 0.65 -15.75
C GLY A 634 -0.79 1.14 -15.18
N GLU A 635 -1.88 1.01 -15.94
CA GLU A 635 -3.24 1.37 -15.50
C GLU A 635 -3.66 0.56 -14.27
N PHE A 636 -3.46 -0.75 -14.25
CA PHE A 636 -3.77 -1.58 -13.09
C PHE A 636 -2.96 -1.18 -11.85
N SER A 637 -1.70 -0.81 -12.03
CA SER A 637 -0.87 -0.29 -10.94
C SER A 637 -1.41 1.04 -10.42
N GLN A 638 -1.78 1.97 -11.31
CA GLN A 638 -2.37 3.26 -10.96
C GLN A 638 -3.71 3.08 -10.24
N LEU A 639 -4.58 2.20 -10.73
CA LEU A 639 -5.85 1.86 -10.11
C LEU A 639 -5.63 1.33 -8.69
N LYS A 640 -4.74 0.36 -8.52
CA LYS A 640 -4.48 -0.31 -7.24
C LYS A 640 -3.76 0.58 -6.23
N ASN A 641 -2.80 1.39 -6.67
CA ASN A 641 -1.86 2.08 -5.77
C ASN A 641 -2.16 3.57 -5.62
N SER A 642 -2.85 4.18 -6.59
CA SER A 642 -3.18 5.61 -6.58
C SER A 642 -4.68 5.82 -6.35
N ILE A 643 -5.54 5.32 -7.24
CA ILE A 643 -6.99 5.56 -7.20
C ILE A 643 -7.61 4.90 -5.95
N LEU A 644 -7.28 3.63 -5.71
CA LEU A 644 -7.82 2.86 -4.58
C LEU A 644 -6.91 2.89 -3.33
N ARG A 645 -5.98 3.85 -3.24
CA ARG A 645 -4.98 3.93 -2.16
C ARG A 645 -5.60 3.96 -0.76
N HIS A 646 -6.66 4.74 -0.59
CA HIS A 646 -7.34 4.95 0.70
C HIS A 646 -8.56 4.02 0.87
N GLU A 647 -8.71 3.03 -0.01
CA GLU A 647 -9.78 2.06 0.01
C GLU A 647 -9.35 0.75 0.68
N SER A 648 -10.24 0.19 1.50
CA SER A 648 -10.08 -1.16 2.02
C SER A 648 -10.44 -2.16 0.93
N ARG A 649 -9.44 -2.58 0.15
CA ARG A 649 -9.59 -3.63 -0.87
C ARG A 649 -9.72 -5.01 -0.19
N PRO A 650 -10.53 -5.92 -0.73
CA PRO A 650 -11.42 -5.75 -1.89
C PRO A 650 -12.68 -4.91 -1.57
N LEU A 651 -13.20 -4.16 -2.54
CA LEU A 651 -14.42 -3.33 -2.43
C LEU A 651 -15.69 -4.09 -2.83
N SER A 652 -16.87 -3.64 -2.42
CA SER A 652 -18.10 -4.16 -3.05
C SER A 652 -18.23 -3.64 -4.48
N VAL A 653 -18.90 -4.40 -5.35
CA VAL A 653 -18.93 -4.17 -6.80
C VAL A 653 -19.55 -2.81 -7.18
N ASP A 654 -20.65 -2.42 -6.54
CA ASP A 654 -21.30 -1.10 -6.64
C ASP A 654 -20.31 0.05 -6.35
N ARG A 655 -19.65 -0.01 -5.19
CA ARG A 655 -18.69 1.01 -4.75
C ARG A 655 -17.51 1.11 -5.69
N PHE A 656 -17.01 -0.03 -6.16
CA PHE A 656 -15.88 -0.05 -7.08
C PHE A 656 -16.26 0.57 -8.44
N VAL A 657 -17.35 0.14 -9.08
CA VAL A 657 -17.77 0.67 -10.40
C VAL A 657 -17.98 2.18 -10.34
N VAL A 658 -18.67 2.70 -9.32
CA VAL A 658 -18.89 4.15 -9.15
C VAL A 658 -17.58 4.90 -8.95
N THR A 659 -16.70 4.39 -8.09
CA THR A 659 -15.38 5.01 -7.85
C THR A 659 -14.56 5.03 -9.13
N HIS A 660 -14.60 3.94 -9.89
CA HIS A 660 -13.85 3.81 -11.12
C HIS A 660 -14.40 4.73 -12.22
N LEU A 661 -15.72 4.78 -12.43
CA LEU A 661 -16.37 5.68 -13.39
C LEU A 661 -16.02 7.15 -13.13
N ARG A 662 -16.03 7.60 -11.86
CA ARG A 662 -15.60 8.97 -11.51
C ARG A 662 -14.14 9.24 -11.85
N SER A 663 -13.27 8.24 -11.66
CA SER A 663 -11.86 8.37 -12.05
C SER A 663 -11.70 8.44 -13.57
N ILE A 664 -12.39 7.56 -14.29
CA ILE A 664 -12.40 7.51 -15.76
C ILE A 664 -12.87 8.85 -16.33
N GLU A 665 -13.95 9.42 -15.80
CA GLU A 665 -14.47 10.71 -16.27
C GLU A 665 -13.42 11.83 -16.16
N ASN A 666 -12.66 11.87 -15.07
CA ASN A 666 -11.57 12.82 -14.90
C ASN A 666 -10.38 12.53 -15.83
N MET A 667 -10.05 11.25 -16.04
CA MET A 667 -9.02 10.85 -17.00
C MET A 667 -9.41 11.22 -18.44
N MET A 668 -10.69 11.09 -18.81
CA MET A 668 -11.19 11.48 -20.12
C MET A 668 -11.08 12.99 -20.36
N LYS A 669 -11.30 13.82 -19.33
CA LYS A 669 -11.11 15.28 -19.43
C LYS A 669 -9.66 15.62 -19.75
N ILE A 670 -8.71 14.94 -19.09
CA ILE A 670 -7.27 15.11 -19.35
C ILE A 670 -6.93 14.64 -20.77
N ALA A 671 -7.31 13.40 -21.12
CA ALA A 671 -7.06 12.84 -22.45
C ALA A 671 -7.64 13.72 -23.57
N ARG A 672 -8.86 14.25 -23.39
CA ARG A 672 -9.48 15.14 -24.37
C ARG A 672 -8.76 16.48 -24.48
N SER A 673 -8.30 17.05 -23.37
CA SER A 673 -7.48 18.26 -23.38
C SER A 673 -6.21 18.05 -24.20
N GLU A 674 -5.53 16.92 -24.01
CA GLU A 674 -4.31 16.61 -24.77
C GLU A 674 -4.57 16.31 -26.26
N GLN A 675 -5.74 15.78 -26.61
CA GLN A 675 -6.15 15.62 -28.01
C GLN A 675 -6.40 16.95 -28.71
N LEU A 676 -6.97 17.94 -28.01
CA LEU A 676 -7.31 19.24 -28.58
C LEU A 676 -6.14 20.21 -28.57
N PHE A 677 -5.28 20.11 -27.55
CA PHE A 677 -4.12 20.96 -27.33
C PHE A 677 -2.88 20.10 -27.13
N PRO A 678 -2.39 19.42 -28.18
CA PRO A 678 -1.18 18.62 -28.08
C PRO A 678 -0.01 19.52 -27.63
N PRO A 679 0.82 19.07 -26.68
CA PRO A 679 1.94 19.89 -26.22
C PRO A 679 2.89 20.16 -27.39
N ASN A 680 3.22 21.44 -27.63
CA ASN A 680 4.33 21.84 -28.48
C ASN A 680 5.63 21.33 -27.84
N LYS A 681 6.02 20.09 -28.11
CA LYS A 681 7.33 19.60 -27.69
C LYS A 681 8.38 20.28 -28.56
N SER A 682 9.05 21.29 -28.01
CA SER A 682 10.41 21.62 -28.42
C SER A 682 11.27 20.37 -28.29
N HIS A 683 12.08 20.10 -29.31
CA HIS A 683 12.99 18.95 -29.38
C HIS A 683 13.81 18.78 -28.10
N ILE A 684 13.41 17.85 -27.22
CA ILE A 684 14.28 17.21 -26.24
C ILE A 684 13.82 15.74 -26.10
N ASP A 685 14.75 14.84 -26.35
CA ASP A 685 14.71 13.36 -26.33
C ASP A 685 13.92 12.66 -27.44
N SER A 686 14.34 12.90 -28.69
CA SER A 686 14.17 11.97 -29.83
C SER A 686 15.41 11.09 -30.00
N ASP A 687 15.72 10.27 -28.99
CA ASP A 687 16.72 9.19 -29.12
C ASP A 687 16.05 7.89 -28.70
N LEU A 688 15.24 7.31 -29.60
CA LEU A 688 14.95 5.86 -29.55
C LEU A 688 14.40 5.23 -30.84
N GLU A 689 13.96 5.97 -31.88
CA GLU A 689 13.36 5.29 -33.06
C GLU A 689 13.70 5.88 -34.44
N GLU A 690 14.72 6.74 -34.57
CA GLU A 690 15.05 7.36 -35.87
C GLU A 690 16.45 6.99 -36.38
N LYS A 691 16.67 5.71 -36.65
CA LYS A 691 17.71 5.26 -37.60
C LYS A 691 17.16 4.14 -38.46
N ASN A 692 16.48 4.54 -39.53
CA ASN A 692 16.44 3.91 -40.86
C ASN A 692 15.25 4.45 -41.65
N ARG A 693 15.36 5.68 -42.17
CA ARG A 693 14.56 6.08 -43.33
C ARG A 693 15.48 6.20 -44.54
N TYR A 694 15.34 5.24 -45.43
CA TYR A 694 15.77 5.39 -46.81
C TYR A 694 14.90 6.47 -47.47
N THR A 695 15.57 7.42 -48.10
CA THR A 695 15.03 8.49 -48.92
C THR A 695 14.30 7.89 -50.13
N VAL A 696 13.02 8.22 -50.30
CA VAL A 696 12.33 8.14 -51.59
C VAL A 696 11.71 9.50 -51.84
N GLY A 697 12.24 10.19 -52.84
CA GLY A 697 11.77 11.50 -53.26
C GLY A 697 10.41 11.41 -53.94
N TYR A 698 9.57 12.41 -53.71
CA TYR A 698 8.45 12.71 -54.58
C TYR A 698 8.49 14.19 -54.95
N SER A 699 8.46 14.41 -56.26
CA SER A 699 8.48 15.70 -56.95
C SER A 699 7.32 16.59 -56.53
N MET A 700 7.61 17.87 -56.29
CA MET A 700 6.62 18.93 -56.20
C MET A 700 5.91 19.11 -57.56
N HIS A 701 4.60 19.30 -57.52
CA HIS A 701 3.89 20.07 -58.53
C HIS A 701 3.18 21.24 -57.84
N GLU A 702 3.39 22.42 -58.42
CA GLU A 702 2.95 23.74 -57.98
C GLU A 702 1.43 23.95 -58.15
N SER A 703 0.82 24.67 -57.18
CA SER A 703 -0.06 25.86 -57.30
C SER A 703 -1.25 25.88 -58.31
N PRO A 704 -2.38 26.58 -58.05
CA PRO A 704 -2.37 27.95 -57.51
C PRO A 704 -3.46 28.38 -56.51
N ASN A 705 -2.99 29.22 -55.59
CA ASN A 705 -3.54 30.46 -55.05
C ASN A 705 -4.90 30.96 -55.60
N TYR A 706 -5.81 31.26 -54.68
CA TYR A 706 -6.72 32.42 -54.75
C TYR A 706 -6.89 32.97 -53.33
N GLY A 707 -6.51 34.24 -53.13
CA GLY A 707 -6.83 35.01 -51.93
C GLY A 707 -8.23 35.61 -52.02
N ILE A 708 -8.70 36.15 -50.88
CA ILE A 708 -9.42 37.43 -50.75
C ILE A 708 -9.53 37.76 -49.24
N GLU A 709 -9.10 39.00 -48.95
CA GLU A 709 -9.42 40.00 -47.91
C GLU A 709 -10.47 39.65 -46.83
N GLU A 710 -10.12 39.83 -45.55
CA GLU A 710 -10.43 41.02 -44.70
C GLU A 710 -11.93 41.25 -44.50
N ASP A 711 -12.40 41.10 -43.25
CA ASP A 711 -13.12 42.20 -42.62
C ASP A 711 -13.09 42.12 -41.08
N LEU A 712 -12.78 43.30 -40.55
CA LEU A 712 -12.69 43.71 -39.16
C LEU A 712 -14.11 43.96 -38.65
N GLU A 713 -14.49 43.46 -37.48
CA GLU A 713 -15.45 44.21 -36.66
C GLU A 713 -15.22 43.97 -35.17
N ARG A 714 -14.94 45.09 -34.50
CA ARG A 714 -14.62 45.26 -33.09
C ARG A 714 -15.88 45.76 -32.41
N SER A 715 -16.28 45.15 -31.29
CA SER A 715 -17.08 45.84 -30.27
C SER A 715 -16.43 45.66 -28.91
N THR A 716 -15.91 46.78 -28.44
CA THR A 716 -15.43 47.08 -27.09
C THR A 716 -16.63 47.45 -26.22
N GLU A 717 -16.67 46.98 -24.98
CA GLU A 717 -17.17 47.79 -23.86
C GLU A 717 -16.42 47.45 -22.57
N ASP A 718 -15.92 48.53 -21.96
CA ASP A 718 -15.03 48.66 -20.81
C ASP A 718 -15.70 48.21 -19.50
N SER A 719 -15.03 47.46 -18.62
CA SER A 719 -14.09 47.91 -17.58
C SER A 719 -14.72 48.75 -16.44
N HIS A 720 -14.77 48.16 -15.24
CA HIS A 720 -14.65 48.89 -13.98
C HIS A 720 -13.68 48.15 -13.05
N ILE A 721 -12.62 48.87 -12.69
CA ILE A 721 -11.50 48.51 -11.83
C ILE A 721 -11.85 48.86 -10.38
N LEU A 722 -11.44 48.01 -9.42
CA LEU A 722 -10.76 48.47 -8.20
C LEU A 722 -9.96 47.34 -7.55
N ASN A 723 -8.85 47.78 -6.96
CA ASN A 723 -7.56 47.11 -6.88
C ASN A 723 -7.26 46.66 -5.43
N SER A 724 -6.46 45.60 -5.32
CA SER A 724 -5.42 45.32 -4.31
C SER A 724 -5.67 45.55 -2.80
N GLY A 725 -5.48 44.48 -2.01
CA GLY A 725 -5.25 44.54 -0.57
C GLY A 725 -4.67 43.23 -0.01
N ILE A 726 -3.39 43.27 0.36
CA ILE A 726 -2.47 42.23 0.88
C ILE A 726 -2.96 41.58 2.18
N ILE A 727 -2.89 40.24 2.33
CA ILE A 727 -2.55 39.58 3.63
C ILE A 727 -1.64 38.35 3.43
N SER A 728 -0.49 38.47 4.07
CA SER A 728 0.61 37.55 4.40
C SER A 728 0.32 36.07 4.64
N SER A 729 1.20 35.21 4.10
CA SER A 729 1.45 33.84 4.58
C SER A 729 2.53 33.81 5.66
N PRO A 730 2.34 33.14 6.82
CA PRO A 730 3.44 32.75 7.67
C PRO A 730 3.96 31.36 7.27
N ARG A 731 5.26 31.30 6.94
CA ARG A 731 6.06 30.07 6.91
C ARG A 731 6.48 29.64 8.33
N ASN A 732 6.80 28.36 8.44
CA ASN A 732 7.31 27.58 9.60
C ASN A 732 6.17 26.95 10.41
N VAL A 733 6.12 25.63 10.61
CA VAL A 733 7.04 24.90 11.50
C VAL A 733 6.93 23.36 11.30
N LEU A 734 8.11 22.72 11.25
CA LEU A 734 8.51 21.38 11.74
C LEU A 734 7.64 20.14 11.46
N SER A 735 8.16 19.28 10.59
CA SER A 735 7.76 17.88 10.44
C SER A 735 8.44 16.99 11.49
N ILE A 736 7.64 16.47 12.44
CA ILE A 736 8.05 15.42 13.37
C ILE A 736 7.51 14.08 12.85
N ASN A 737 8.41 13.15 12.56
CA ASN A 737 8.12 11.80 12.10
C ASN A 737 7.99 10.85 13.30
N TYR A 738 6.89 10.09 13.39
CA TYR A 738 6.78 8.90 14.23
C TYR A 738 6.50 7.65 13.38
N SER A 739 7.35 6.64 13.57
CA SER A 739 7.23 5.28 13.02
C SER A 739 6.39 4.40 13.93
N SER A 740 5.46 3.63 13.36
CA SER A 740 4.69 2.60 14.07
C SER A 740 5.12 1.20 13.62
N SER A 741 5.32 0.31 14.59
CA SER A 741 5.48 -1.12 14.42
C SER A 741 4.24 -1.85 14.95
N SER A 742 3.69 -2.80 14.19
CA SER A 742 2.86 -3.88 14.75
C SER A 742 3.03 -5.15 13.92
N SER A 743 3.62 -6.18 14.53
CA SER A 743 3.35 -7.61 14.34
C SER A 743 1.90 -7.91 14.74
N ASP A 744 1.20 -8.99 14.38
CA ASP A 744 1.38 -10.21 13.57
C ASP A 744 -0.07 -10.62 13.22
N ASP A 745 -0.33 -11.25 12.08
CA ASP A 745 -1.07 -12.52 12.08
C ASP A 745 -1.02 -13.26 10.74
N SER A 746 -1.18 -14.57 10.85
CA SER A 746 -0.66 -15.61 9.97
C SER A 746 -1.69 -16.19 8.98
N LEU A 747 -1.16 -16.93 7.99
CA LEU A 747 -1.80 -17.93 7.10
C LEU A 747 -2.57 -17.43 5.85
N ASN A 748 -1.88 -17.51 4.69
CA ASN A 748 -2.32 -18.31 3.53
C ASN A 748 -1.17 -18.41 2.51
N LYS A 749 -0.70 -19.65 2.26
CA LYS A 749 0.31 -19.99 1.27
C LYS A 749 -0.38 -20.32 -0.05
N GLU A 750 -0.24 -19.43 -1.04
CA GLU A 750 -0.22 -19.79 -2.46
C GLU A 750 0.89 -18.96 -3.14
N GLU A 751 1.82 -19.67 -3.77
CA GLU A 751 3.12 -19.15 -4.21
C GLU A 751 3.01 -18.42 -5.55
N SER A 752 3.01 -17.08 -5.50
CA SER A 752 3.39 -16.24 -6.62
C SER A 752 4.89 -15.92 -6.55
N TRP A 753 5.66 -16.29 -7.58
CA TRP A 753 7.08 -15.98 -7.69
C TRP A 753 7.31 -14.46 -7.75
N ARG A 754 7.47 -13.85 -6.57
CA ARG A 754 8.12 -12.57 -6.36
C ARG A 754 9.62 -12.73 -6.59
N GLY A 755 10.07 -12.42 -7.81
CA GLY A 755 11.47 -12.16 -8.13
C GLY A 755 11.96 -10.81 -7.58
N LEU A 756 11.76 -10.55 -6.29
CA LEU A 756 12.48 -9.57 -5.49
C LEU A 756 12.67 -10.21 -4.13
N LYS A 757 13.88 -10.69 -3.84
CA LYS A 757 14.26 -11.04 -2.48
C LYS A 757 13.99 -9.81 -1.62
N ASN A 758 13.03 -9.94 -0.70
CA ASN A 758 12.82 -9.03 0.42
C ASN A 758 14.13 -8.91 1.21
N ILE A 759 15.01 -8.00 0.81
CA ILE A 759 15.80 -7.27 1.78
C ILE A 759 14.77 -6.36 2.45
N ARG A 760 14.65 -6.43 3.78
CA ARG A 760 13.88 -5.47 4.56
C ARG A 760 14.47 -4.08 4.31
N THR A 761 13.98 -3.37 3.30
CA THR A 761 14.09 -1.92 3.25
C THR A 761 12.93 -1.41 4.08
N GLY A 762 13.19 -1.15 5.36
CA GLY A 762 12.48 -0.07 6.03
C GLY A 762 12.61 1.23 5.20
N PRO A 763 11.88 2.30 5.54
CA PRO A 763 11.95 3.54 4.77
C PRO A 763 13.37 4.10 4.84
N PHE A 764 14.21 3.76 3.85
CA PHE A 764 15.43 4.48 3.58
C PHE A 764 14.99 5.82 3.01
N LYS A 765 14.98 6.83 3.89
CA LYS A 765 15.18 8.22 3.50
C LYS A 765 16.27 8.24 2.44
N LYS A 766 16.01 8.87 1.28
CA LYS A 766 17.11 9.47 0.51
C LYS A 766 17.88 10.31 1.52
N SER A 767 19.13 9.96 1.79
CA SER A 767 20.02 10.80 2.57
C SER A 767 20.12 12.14 1.83
N GLU A 768 19.44 13.16 2.34
CA GLU A 768 19.89 14.53 2.15
C GLU A 768 21.37 14.55 2.55
N LYS A 769 22.22 15.01 1.63
CA LYS A 769 23.62 15.26 1.93
C LYS A 769 23.65 16.24 3.10
N ARG A 770 24.13 15.79 4.26
CA ARG A 770 24.62 16.66 5.32
C ARG A 770 25.75 17.49 4.73
N VAL A 771 25.48 18.75 4.40
CA VAL A 771 26.51 19.78 4.33
C VAL A 771 27.03 19.92 5.77
N ARG A 772 28.22 19.38 6.04
CA ARG A 772 28.96 19.73 7.25
C ARG A 772 29.40 21.18 7.10
N THR A 773 28.92 22.03 7.99
CA THR A 773 29.54 23.29 8.34
C THR A 773 30.99 23.02 8.79
N SER A 774 31.95 23.49 8.00
CA SER A 774 33.31 23.78 8.48
C SER A 774 33.54 25.28 8.37
N LYS A 775 33.94 25.89 9.49
CA LYS A 775 34.24 27.32 9.61
C LYS A 775 35.39 27.73 8.68
N ASN A 776 35.20 28.86 8.02
CA ASN A 776 36.13 29.93 7.61
C ASN A 776 37.54 29.55 7.12
N SER A 777 37.78 29.82 5.84
CA SER A 777 38.94 30.60 5.38
C SER A 777 38.51 31.46 4.20
N LEU A 778 38.75 32.76 4.32
CA LEU A 778 38.59 33.79 3.29
C LEU A 778 39.45 33.48 2.06
N THR A 779 38.94 33.72 0.86
CA THR A 779 39.57 34.58 -0.18
C THR A 779 38.63 34.75 -1.39
N LEU A 780 38.68 35.96 -1.95
CA LEU A 780 37.91 36.56 -3.04
C LEU A 780 38.06 35.88 -4.43
N ASP A 781 36.99 36.04 -5.21
CA ASP A 781 36.87 36.25 -6.68
C ASP A 781 37.44 35.25 -7.70
N LYS A 782 36.55 34.65 -8.51
CA LYS A 782 36.26 35.08 -9.91
C LYS A 782 35.33 34.10 -10.62
N ASP A 783 34.40 34.68 -11.38
CA ASP A 783 33.46 34.06 -12.31
C ASP A 783 34.14 33.17 -13.37
N ILE A 784 33.70 31.91 -13.50
CA ILE A 784 33.62 31.18 -14.77
C ILE A 784 32.38 30.27 -14.73
N SER A 785 31.54 30.44 -15.75
CA SER A 785 30.36 29.63 -16.08
C SER A 785 30.72 28.17 -16.40
N GLU A 786 30.14 27.20 -15.67
CA GLU A 786 30.04 25.81 -16.13
C GLU A 786 28.64 25.26 -15.84
N GLU A 787 28.01 24.75 -16.90
CA GLU A 787 26.69 24.09 -16.90
C GLU A 787 26.66 22.84 -16.00
N PRO A 788 25.53 22.51 -15.36
CA PRO A 788 25.42 21.31 -14.56
C PRO A 788 25.29 20.07 -15.47
N VAL A 789 26.38 19.31 -15.60
CA VAL A 789 26.37 17.96 -16.17
C VAL A 789 25.39 17.08 -15.39
N THR A 790 24.25 16.77 -16.02
CA THR A 790 23.24 15.86 -15.50
C THR A 790 23.78 14.43 -15.53
N LYS A 791 23.99 13.83 -14.34
CA LYS A 791 24.31 12.41 -14.23
C LYS A 791 23.10 11.57 -14.68
N ASN A 792 23.15 11.07 -15.91
CA ASN A 792 22.24 10.04 -16.42
C ASN A 792 22.25 8.82 -15.49
N SER A 793 21.12 8.56 -14.82
CA SER A 793 20.90 7.28 -14.15
C SER A 793 20.86 6.19 -15.23
N LYS A 794 21.83 5.27 -15.23
CA LYS A 794 21.86 4.15 -16.18
C LYS A 794 20.52 3.39 -16.13
N LYS A 795 19.77 3.42 -17.23
CA LYS A 795 18.56 2.60 -17.43
C LYS A 795 18.93 1.13 -17.23
N ARG A 796 18.07 0.37 -16.55
CA ARG A 796 18.23 -1.09 -16.37
C ARG A 796 18.14 -1.76 -17.74
N ARG A 797 19.19 -2.47 -18.16
CA ARG A 797 19.17 -3.29 -19.40
C ARG A 797 18.07 -4.34 -19.35
N THR A 798 17.41 -4.58 -20.48
CA THR A 798 16.46 -5.69 -20.61
C THR A 798 17.23 -7.01 -20.66
N LYS A 799 16.79 -8.04 -19.93
CA LYS A 799 17.63 -9.23 -19.71
C LYS A 799 17.88 -10.04 -21.00
N TYR A 800 16.85 -10.20 -21.83
CA TYR A 800 16.87 -11.14 -22.96
C TYR A 800 16.68 -10.49 -24.35
N LEU A 801 16.10 -9.30 -24.43
CA LEU A 801 15.71 -8.65 -25.71
C LEU A 801 16.88 -7.98 -26.43
N GLU A 802 17.95 -7.62 -25.70
CA GLU A 802 19.17 -7.05 -26.29
C GLU A 802 20.13 -8.16 -26.72
N ALA A 803 20.89 -7.88 -27.79
CA ALA A 803 22.03 -8.71 -28.21
C ALA A 803 22.97 -8.97 -27.02
N CYS A 804 23.51 -10.19 -26.95
CA CYS A 804 24.35 -10.62 -25.84
C CYS A 804 25.75 -11.02 -26.31
N PRO A 805 26.66 -10.03 -26.53
CA PRO A 805 28.06 -10.31 -26.87
C PRO A 805 28.77 -11.19 -25.84
N GLU A 806 28.37 -11.10 -24.56
CA GLU A 806 28.95 -11.86 -23.44
C GLU A 806 28.32 -13.25 -23.20
N ILE A 807 27.50 -13.77 -24.12
CA ILE A 807 26.76 -15.02 -23.91
C ILE A 807 27.66 -16.19 -23.51
N GLU A 808 28.84 -16.32 -24.12
CA GLU A 808 29.83 -17.36 -23.77
C GLU A 808 30.34 -17.24 -22.32
N ARG A 809 30.47 -16.01 -21.80
CA ARG A 809 30.84 -15.75 -20.41
C ARG A 809 29.70 -16.09 -19.44
N ILE A 810 28.45 -15.95 -19.86
CA ILE A 810 27.28 -16.32 -19.05
C ILE A 810 27.16 -17.84 -18.96
N LEU A 811 27.40 -18.54 -20.07
CA LEU A 811 27.35 -20.00 -20.16
C LEU A 811 28.50 -20.68 -19.40
N SER A 812 29.65 -20.01 -19.23
CA SER A 812 30.85 -20.54 -18.54
C SER A 812 30.95 -20.24 -17.04
N LYS A 813 30.03 -19.46 -16.45
CA LYS A 813 30.09 -19.12 -15.01
C LYS A 813 29.63 -20.28 -14.12
N THR A 814 30.58 -20.94 -13.46
CA THR A 814 30.30 -21.76 -12.27
C THR A 814 29.85 -20.86 -11.11
N CYS A 815 28.79 -21.26 -10.42
CA CYS A 815 28.09 -20.42 -9.45
C CYS A 815 28.88 -20.31 -8.13
N THR A 816 29.80 -19.35 -8.01
CA THR A 816 30.40 -18.95 -6.72
C THR A 816 30.20 -17.46 -6.49
N ARG A 817 29.04 -17.13 -5.92
CA ARG A 817 28.80 -15.83 -5.29
C ARG A 817 29.28 -15.97 -3.84
N SER A 818 30.30 -15.22 -3.42
CA SER A 818 30.81 -15.22 -2.04
C SER A 818 29.66 -15.20 -1.02
N SER A 819 29.68 -16.13 -0.07
CA SER A 819 28.56 -16.31 0.87
C SER A 819 28.46 -15.12 1.82
N LYS A 820 27.27 -14.55 1.97
CA LYS A 820 26.91 -13.44 2.87
C LYS A 820 27.00 -13.78 4.38
N THR A 821 27.79 -14.79 4.76
CA THR A 821 27.73 -15.44 6.08
C THR A 821 28.52 -14.74 7.18
N VAL A 822 29.46 -13.85 6.84
CA VAL A 822 30.34 -13.16 7.82
C VAL A 822 29.76 -11.84 8.37
N LEU A 823 28.59 -11.40 7.92
CA LEU A 823 28.00 -10.11 8.32
C LEU A 823 27.06 -10.24 9.54
N LEU A 824 27.40 -9.59 10.66
CA LEU A 824 26.49 -9.38 11.78
C LEU A 824 25.36 -8.41 11.40
N ARG A 825 24.13 -8.69 11.85
CA ARG A 825 23.03 -7.73 11.74
C ARG A 825 23.16 -6.66 12.82
N ASN A 826 23.00 -5.41 12.41
CA ASN A 826 23.04 -4.26 13.32
C ASN A 826 22.00 -4.39 14.45
N GLY A 827 22.35 -3.91 15.65
CA GLY A 827 21.52 -3.89 16.86
C GLY A 827 20.11 -3.37 16.62
N ASN A 828 20.00 -2.28 15.86
CA ASN A 828 18.71 -1.65 15.49
C ASN A 828 17.79 -2.58 14.69
N LEU A 829 18.34 -3.67 14.13
CA LEU A 829 17.66 -4.66 13.29
C LEU A 829 17.61 -6.06 13.92
N THR A 830 18.19 -6.24 15.11
CA THR A 830 18.21 -7.53 15.81
C THR A 830 17.06 -7.68 16.79
N THR A 831 16.64 -8.93 17.02
CA THR A 831 15.65 -9.25 18.04
C THR A 831 16.23 -9.08 19.45
N PRO A 832 15.39 -8.79 20.46
CA PRO A 832 15.84 -8.69 21.84
C PRO A 832 16.60 -9.95 22.29
N CYS A 833 17.72 -9.77 22.96
CA CYS A 833 18.55 -10.85 23.49
C CYS A 833 18.12 -11.17 24.93
N SER A 834 18.20 -12.44 25.34
CA SER A 834 17.84 -12.85 26.70
C SER A 834 19.08 -13.29 27.47
N LEU A 835 19.33 -12.66 28.62
CA LEU A 835 20.45 -12.98 29.51
C LEU A 835 19.93 -12.96 30.95
N ASN A 836 20.15 -14.03 31.72
CA ASN A 836 19.76 -14.14 33.13
C ASN A 836 18.28 -13.78 33.41
N LYS A 837 17.34 -14.30 32.61
CA LYS A 837 15.87 -14.03 32.67
C LYS A 837 15.46 -12.56 32.42
N LYS A 838 16.41 -11.70 32.01
CA LYS A 838 16.18 -10.32 31.57
C LYS A 838 16.23 -10.22 30.05
N LYS A 839 15.41 -9.34 29.47
CA LYS A 839 15.40 -9.06 28.02
C LYS A 839 16.17 -7.78 27.74
N TYR A 840 17.09 -7.81 26.77
CA TYR A 840 17.93 -6.68 26.39
C TYR A 840 17.63 -6.25 24.96
N ILE A 841 17.39 -4.96 24.75
CA ILE A 841 17.29 -4.32 23.44
C ILE A 841 18.57 -3.50 23.26
N ILE A 842 19.34 -3.81 22.20
CA ILE A 842 20.61 -3.14 21.91
C ILE A 842 20.47 -2.33 20.64
N SER A 843 20.73 -1.03 20.70
CA SER A 843 20.70 -0.11 19.56
C SER A 843 22.09 0.41 19.19
N ASN A 844 22.24 0.91 17.96
CA ASN A 844 23.40 1.65 17.47
C ASN A 844 24.76 0.93 17.52
N THR A 845 24.79 -0.39 17.31
CA THR A 845 26.02 -1.22 17.35
C THR A 845 26.96 -1.04 16.15
N CYS A 846 26.78 -0.02 15.31
CA CYS A 846 27.49 0.10 14.03
C CYS A 846 29.01 0.15 14.17
N ALA A 847 29.53 0.85 15.18
CA ALA A 847 30.96 0.93 15.45
C ALA A 847 31.55 -0.45 15.81
N PHE A 848 30.87 -1.20 16.68
CA PHE A 848 31.25 -2.56 17.06
C PHE A 848 31.21 -3.51 15.86
N ASP A 849 30.09 -3.54 15.12
CA ASP A 849 29.90 -4.47 14.01
C ASP A 849 30.91 -4.22 12.88
N SER A 850 31.26 -2.95 12.63
CA SER A 850 32.25 -2.57 11.60
C SER A 850 33.65 -3.05 11.95
N LEU A 851 34.04 -2.95 13.23
CA LEU A 851 35.34 -3.43 13.71
C LEU A 851 35.45 -4.95 13.61
N VAL A 852 34.40 -5.67 14.03
CA VAL A 852 34.32 -7.14 13.92
C VAL A 852 34.47 -7.58 12.47
N PHE A 853 33.76 -6.92 11.55
CA PHE A 853 33.84 -7.23 10.12
C PHE A 853 35.25 -6.98 9.56
N GLY A 854 35.86 -5.83 9.87
CA GLY A 854 37.21 -5.50 9.41
C GLY A 854 38.25 -6.51 9.86
N ILE A 855 38.23 -6.92 11.13
CA ILE A 855 39.16 -7.91 11.66
C ILE A 855 38.84 -9.31 11.11
N ALA A 856 37.57 -9.70 10.97
CA ALA A 856 37.19 -11.00 10.42
C ALA A 856 37.65 -11.19 8.96
N MET A 857 37.55 -10.15 8.14
CA MET A 857 38.07 -10.17 6.77
C MET A 857 39.60 -10.26 6.78
N ALA A 858 40.29 -9.47 7.59
CA ALA A 858 41.74 -9.58 7.74
C ALA A 858 42.19 -10.98 8.19
N CYS A 859 41.47 -11.63 9.11
CA CYS A 859 41.74 -13.03 9.50
C CYS A 859 41.55 -14.03 8.35
N THR A 860 40.64 -13.75 7.42
CA THR A 860 40.33 -14.64 6.29
C THR A 860 41.38 -14.46 5.18
N ASP A 861 41.76 -13.22 4.91
CA ASP A 861 42.63 -12.86 3.79
C ASP A 861 44.12 -13.05 4.12
N PHE A 862 44.53 -12.98 5.39
CA PHE A 862 45.93 -13.05 5.82
C PHE A 862 46.22 -14.20 6.81
N PRO A 863 46.77 -15.35 6.35
CA PRO A 863 47.04 -16.51 7.21
C PRO A 863 48.02 -16.24 8.37
N SER A 864 48.98 -15.33 8.18
CA SER A 864 49.92 -14.90 9.23
C SER A 864 49.21 -14.16 10.35
N TYR A 865 48.27 -13.28 10.00
CA TYR A 865 47.44 -12.54 10.96
C TYR A 865 46.46 -13.47 11.70
N ARG A 866 45.89 -14.47 11.01
CA ARG A 866 45.06 -15.51 11.62
C ARG A 866 45.83 -16.32 12.67
N SER A 867 47.07 -16.68 12.35
CA SER A 867 47.95 -17.41 13.29
C SER A 867 48.28 -16.57 14.53
N TYR A 868 48.53 -15.26 14.34
CA TYR A 868 48.71 -14.32 15.44
C TYR A 868 47.46 -14.21 16.32
N ILE A 869 46.28 -14.01 15.74
CA ILE A 869 45.03 -13.89 16.50
C ILE A 869 44.72 -15.18 17.26
N ASN A 870 44.88 -16.35 16.64
CA ASN A 870 44.67 -17.64 17.30
C ASN A 870 45.65 -17.90 18.46
N SER A 871 46.81 -17.23 18.48
CA SER A 871 47.78 -17.32 19.58
C SER A 871 47.40 -16.47 20.80
N LYS A 872 46.41 -15.57 20.68
CA LYS A 872 45.97 -14.66 21.74
C LYS A 872 44.64 -15.14 22.32
N ASN A 873 44.56 -15.31 23.64
CA ASN A 873 43.33 -15.73 24.31
C ASN A 873 42.51 -14.53 24.81
N ILE A 874 41.84 -13.81 23.90
CA ILE A 874 41.03 -12.63 24.23
C ILE A 874 39.61 -12.83 23.72
N GLU A 875 38.61 -12.60 24.58
CA GLU A 875 37.19 -12.90 24.33
C GLU A 875 36.67 -12.24 23.03
N PHE A 876 37.05 -10.99 22.77
CA PHE A 876 36.67 -10.28 21.55
C PHE A 876 37.29 -10.89 20.28
N LEU A 877 38.55 -11.32 20.34
CA LEU A 877 39.24 -11.96 19.20
C LEU A 877 38.70 -13.37 18.94
N ASN A 878 38.44 -14.15 19.99
CA ASN A 878 37.80 -15.46 19.89
C ASN A 878 36.42 -15.34 19.22
N PHE A 879 35.63 -14.34 19.63
CA PHE A 879 34.36 -14.00 18.99
C PHE A 879 34.48 -13.71 17.49
N ILE A 880 35.51 -12.97 17.07
CA ILE A 880 35.77 -12.67 15.65
C ILE A 880 36.16 -13.93 14.87
N VAL A 881 37.02 -14.79 15.43
CA VAL A 881 37.45 -16.05 14.80
C VAL A 881 36.26 -16.99 14.60
N GLU A 882 35.36 -17.11 15.59
CA GLU A 882 34.13 -17.90 15.45
C GLU A 882 33.23 -17.36 14.33
N ILE A 883 33.07 -16.04 14.21
CA ILE A 883 32.30 -15.40 13.13
C ILE A 883 32.95 -15.61 11.76
N ALA A 884 34.29 -15.52 11.66
CA ALA A 884 35.00 -15.74 10.40
C ALA A 884 34.87 -17.18 9.92
N ASN A 885 34.95 -18.16 10.82
CA ASN A 885 34.88 -19.58 10.49
C ASN A 885 33.45 -20.09 10.22
N HIS A 886 32.47 -19.61 11.00
CA HIS A 886 31.11 -20.21 11.03
C HIS A 886 29.99 -19.24 10.68
N GLY A 887 30.29 -17.94 10.53
CA GLY A 887 29.31 -16.90 10.27
C GLY A 887 28.44 -16.53 11.48
N SER A 888 27.44 -15.67 11.26
CA SER A 888 26.57 -15.19 12.34
C SER A 888 25.56 -16.26 12.81
N SER A 889 25.45 -16.49 14.12
CA SER A 889 24.47 -17.39 14.75
C SER A 889 23.74 -16.73 15.94
N ALA A 890 22.66 -17.34 16.45
CA ALA A 890 21.94 -16.83 17.62
C ALA A 890 22.83 -16.72 18.87
N LYS A 891 23.76 -17.67 19.06
CA LYS A 891 24.76 -17.66 20.13
C LYS A 891 25.72 -16.46 20.03
N MET A 892 26.04 -16.03 18.80
CA MET A 892 26.89 -14.86 18.56
C MET A 892 26.24 -13.56 19.03
N TYR A 893 24.92 -13.40 18.86
CA TYR A 893 24.23 -12.19 19.33
C TYR A 893 24.21 -12.07 20.86
N ASN A 894 24.12 -13.18 21.59
CA ASN A 894 24.26 -13.19 23.05
C ASN A 894 25.71 -12.92 23.49
N SER A 895 26.70 -13.39 22.74
CA SER A 895 28.12 -13.11 23.01
C SER A 895 28.45 -11.64 22.76
N ARG A 896 27.87 -11.05 21.70
CA ARG A 896 27.91 -9.60 21.46
C ARG A 896 27.29 -8.80 22.62
N LEU A 897 26.14 -9.23 23.15
CA LEU A 897 25.53 -8.59 24.32
C LEU A 897 26.49 -8.59 25.51
N LYS A 898 27.14 -9.72 25.81
CA LYS A 898 28.11 -9.81 26.91
C LYS A 898 29.26 -8.82 26.73
N LEU A 899 29.84 -8.76 25.53
CA LEU A 899 30.93 -7.84 25.18
C LEU A 899 30.52 -6.37 25.23
N LEU A 900 29.30 -6.02 24.82
CA LEU A 900 28.83 -4.63 24.90
C LEU A 900 28.50 -4.21 26.34
N ASN A 901 28.02 -5.15 27.16
CA ASN A 901 27.68 -4.88 28.56
C ASN A 901 28.91 -4.64 29.45
N THR A 902 30.13 -4.88 28.96
CA THR A 902 31.37 -4.48 29.67
C THR A 902 31.77 -3.02 29.42
N ILE A 903 31.19 -2.38 28.39
CA ILE A 903 31.57 -1.01 27.95
C ILE A 903 30.41 -0.02 28.09
N PHE A 904 29.16 -0.49 28.03
CA PHE A 904 27.95 0.34 28.08
C PHE A 904 27.06 -0.01 29.27
N THR A 905 26.43 1.01 29.87
CA THR A 905 25.44 0.86 30.94
C THR A 905 24.05 0.57 30.40
N SER A 906 23.24 -0.18 31.16
CA SER A 906 21.85 -0.52 30.78
C SER A 906 20.81 0.30 31.54
N GLU A 907 19.81 0.84 30.85
CA GLU A 907 18.64 1.52 31.44
C GLU A 907 17.48 0.54 31.64
N SER A 908 16.77 0.62 32.77
CA SER A 908 15.59 -0.21 33.04
C SER A 908 14.32 0.49 32.57
N CYS A 909 13.51 -0.18 31.74
CA CYS A 909 12.18 0.31 31.36
C CYS A 909 11.09 -0.34 32.24
N VAL A 910 10.37 -1.32 31.70
CA VAL A 910 9.22 -2.00 32.33
C VAL A 910 9.41 -3.51 32.21
N ASP A 911 8.96 -4.30 33.20
CA ASP A 911 8.91 -5.77 33.18
C ASP A 911 10.21 -6.48 32.76
N ASN A 912 11.32 -6.25 33.47
CA ASN A 912 12.62 -6.90 33.23
C ASN A 912 13.20 -6.69 31.81
N VAL A 913 12.77 -5.63 31.10
CA VAL A 913 13.35 -5.20 29.82
C VAL A 913 14.35 -4.07 30.05
N HIS A 914 15.56 -4.25 29.51
CA HIS A 914 16.68 -3.32 29.60
C HIS A 914 17.07 -2.80 28.20
N LEU A 915 17.41 -1.52 28.12
CA LEU A 915 17.89 -0.87 26.90
C LEU A 915 19.39 -0.58 27.00
N ILE A 916 20.14 -0.90 25.96
CA ILE A 916 21.56 -0.54 25.80
C ILE A 916 21.71 0.24 24.50
N ASN A 917 22.12 1.50 24.59
CA ASN A 917 22.51 2.31 23.44
C ASN A 917 24.04 2.24 23.24
N ALA A 918 24.50 1.54 22.21
CA ALA A 918 25.92 1.34 21.91
C ALA A 918 26.51 2.42 20.96
N GLU A 919 25.87 3.58 20.85
CA GLU A 919 26.35 4.70 20.04
C GLU A 919 27.71 5.19 20.57
N CYS A 920 28.76 5.02 19.75
CA CYS A 920 30.13 5.38 20.14
C CYS A 920 31.05 5.60 18.93
N ASN A 921 32.24 6.14 19.20
CA ASN A 921 33.36 6.11 18.27
C ASN A 921 34.06 4.74 18.34
N VAL A 922 34.54 4.23 17.21
CA VAL A 922 35.26 2.93 17.12
C VAL A 922 36.45 2.84 18.09
N SER A 923 37.11 3.97 18.37
CA SER A 923 38.21 4.05 19.35
C SER A 923 37.81 3.62 20.76
N LEU A 924 36.56 3.87 21.19
CA LEU A 924 36.06 3.43 22.50
C LEU A 924 36.01 1.90 22.58
N ILE A 925 35.56 1.24 21.49
CA ILE A 925 35.50 -0.22 21.40
C ILE A 925 36.92 -0.82 21.40
N ILE A 926 37.84 -0.22 20.64
CA ILE A 926 39.24 -0.66 20.58
C ILE A 926 39.90 -0.54 21.96
N ASN A 927 39.76 0.61 22.62
CA ASN A 927 40.35 0.86 23.94
C ASN A 927 39.72 -0.03 25.03
N GLY A 928 38.44 -0.39 24.89
CA GLY A 928 37.74 -1.27 25.82
C GLY A 928 38.06 -2.76 25.65
N LEU A 929 38.08 -3.27 24.41
CA LEU A 929 38.13 -4.71 24.11
C LEU A 929 39.48 -5.23 23.60
N LEU A 930 40.38 -4.35 23.14
CA LEU A 930 41.69 -4.72 22.57
C LEU A 930 42.87 -4.18 23.38
N LYS A 931 42.67 -3.80 24.63
CA LYS A 931 43.71 -3.24 25.50
C LYS A 931 44.95 -4.13 25.63
N GLU A 932 44.76 -5.45 25.60
CA GLU A 932 45.81 -6.46 25.76
C GLU A 932 46.48 -6.85 24.42
N VAL A 933 46.00 -6.32 23.29
CA VAL A 933 46.60 -6.50 21.95
C VAL A 933 46.97 -5.14 21.39
N PRO A 934 48.09 -4.55 21.84
CA PRO A 934 48.50 -3.26 21.33
C PRO A 934 48.83 -3.35 19.84
N SER A 935 48.34 -2.38 19.07
CA SER A 935 48.71 -2.21 17.65
C SER A 935 50.13 -1.67 17.51
N CYS A 936 50.66 -0.98 18.53
CA CYS A 936 52.07 -0.59 18.59
C CYS A 936 52.66 -0.68 20.00
N ILE A 937 53.97 -0.96 20.05
CA ILE A 937 54.78 -0.95 21.27
C ILE A 937 55.91 0.04 21.05
N GLU A 938 55.92 1.13 21.81
CA GLU A 938 56.95 2.15 21.78
C GLU A 938 58.00 1.85 22.86
N ASN A 939 59.25 1.61 22.44
CA ASN A 939 60.37 1.37 23.33
C ASN A 939 61.16 2.67 23.51
N ILE A 940 60.99 3.32 24.66
CA ILE A 940 61.70 4.54 25.02
C ILE A 940 62.95 4.13 25.81
N SER A 941 64.12 4.45 25.28
CA SER A 941 65.40 4.28 25.97
C SER A 941 66.10 5.62 26.12
N CYS A 942 66.75 5.83 27.26
CA CYS A 942 67.54 7.03 27.54
C CYS A 942 68.96 6.59 27.90
N SER A 943 69.97 7.33 27.43
CA SER A 943 71.38 7.06 27.75
C SER A 943 71.72 7.31 29.23
N ASN A 944 70.91 8.09 29.94
CA ASN A 944 71.10 8.41 31.35
C ASN A 944 70.39 7.41 32.27
N GLN A 945 71.15 6.62 33.02
CA GLN A 945 70.66 5.63 34.00
C GLN A 945 69.78 6.22 35.11
N ASN A 946 69.92 7.52 35.39
CA ASN A 946 69.13 8.23 36.39
C ASN A 946 67.81 8.81 35.83
N CYS A 947 67.53 8.62 34.53
CA CYS A 947 66.28 9.07 33.91
C CYS A 947 65.12 8.13 34.25
N ARG A 948 63.96 8.67 34.62
CA ARG A 948 62.72 7.89 34.84
C ARG A 948 62.27 7.10 33.60
N ASN A 949 62.77 7.46 32.42
CA ASN A 949 62.53 6.77 31.16
C ASN A 949 63.77 6.02 30.65
N TYR A 950 64.74 5.66 31.51
CA TYR A 950 65.95 4.92 31.14
C TYR A 950 65.62 3.69 30.27
N LYS A 951 64.57 2.95 30.64
CA LYS A 951 63.87 1.97 29.79
C LYS A 951 62.37 1.99 30.11
N LYS A 952 61.54 2.54 29.21
CA LYS A 952 60.08 2.55 29.35
C LYS A 952 59.42 2.00 28.08
N ILE A 953 58.56 1.00 28.26
CA ILE A 953 57.76 0.43 27.17
C ILE A 953 56.34 1.00 27.27
N ARG A 954 55.80 1.54 26.18
CA ARG A 954 54.40 1.98 26.09
C ARG A 954 53.69 1.18 25.02
N SER A 955 52.63 0.48 25.42
CA SER A 955 51.75 -0.24 24.51
C SER A 955 50.52 0.62 24.18
N SER A 956 50.21 0.82 22.90
CA SER A 956 49.00 1.52 22.45
C SER A 956 48.17 0.63 21.53
N PRO A 957 46.84 0.50 21.77
CA PRO A 957 45.95 -0.26 20.90
C PRO A 957 45.64 0.46 19.59
N THR A 958 45.96 1.75 19.47
CA THR A 958 45.83 2.55 18.25
C THR A 958 47.15 3.22 17.88
N ILE A 959 47.38 3.40 16.58
CA ILE A 959 48.50 4.18 16.06
C ILE A 959 47.94 5.53 15.61
N LEU A 960 48.47 6.62 16.18
CA LEU A 960 48.13 7.97 15.75
C LEU A 960 49.19 8.42 14.75
N MET A 961 48.77 8.68 13.51
CA MET A 961 49.63 9.21 12.46
C MET A 961 49.20 10.62 12.12
N ASN A 962 50.15 11.46 11.71
CA ASN A 962 49.80 12.74 11.10
C ASN A 962 49.13 12.49 9.73
N SER A 963 48.43 13.49 9.20
CA SER A 963 47.66 13.35 7.95
C SER A 963 48.50 12.88 6.77
N THR A 964 49.73 13.37 6.65
CA THR A 964 50.65 13.07 5.54
C THR A 964 51.14 11.63 5.60
N ASP A 965 51.56 11.17 6.78
CA ASP A 965 52.04 9.81 6.99
C ASP A 965 50.91 8.79 6.87
N GLY A 966 49.71 9.13 7.35
CA GLY A 966 48.52 8.30 7.18
C GLY A 966 48.16 8.07 5.71
N VAL A 967 48.23 9.10 4.86
CA VAL A 967 47.96 8.96 3.42
C VAL A 967 49.03 8.11 2.74
N ARG A 968 50.31 8.31 3.07
CA ARG A 968 51.40 7.50 2.51
C ARG A 968 51.27 6.03 2.92
N VAL A 969 50.93 5.76 4.18
CA VAL A 969 50.70 4.39 4.67
C VAL A 969 49.51 3.72 3.97
N ILE A 970 48.43 4.45 3.68
CA ILE A 970 47.26 3.90 2.97
C ILE A 970 47.60 3.56 1.50
N VAL A 971 48.42 4.38 0.83
CA VAL A 971 48.75 4.22 -0.58
C VAL A 971 49.89 3.22 -0.79
N GLU A 972 50.89 3.24 0.08
CA GLU A 972 52.17 2.60 -0.15
C GLU A 972 52.48 1.49 0.89
N GLY A 973 51.78 1.46 2.04
CA GLY A 973 51.94 0.45 3.10
C GLY A 973 52.78 0.92 4.31
N ILE A 974 52.70 0.19 5.44
CA ILE A 974 53.37 0.55 6.72
C ILE A 974 54.90 0.48 6.64
N SER A 975 55.46 -0.31 5.71
CA SER A 975 56.90 -0.58 5.59
C SER A 975 57.76 0.62 5.18
N ILE A 976 57.16 1.80 5.01
CA ILE A 976 57.79 3.00 4.41
C ILE A 976 57.95 4.12 5.44
N LEU A 977 57.39 3.94 6.64
CA LEU A 977 57.69 4.84 7.76
C LEU A 977 59.15 4.65 8.17
N PRO A 978 59.96 5.72 8.25
CA PRO A 978 61.31 5.62 8.79
C PRO A 978 61.23 5.13 10.24
N GLN A 979 62.06 4.13 10.58
CA GLN A 979 62.14 3.56 11.93
C GLN A 979 62.53 4.59 12.99
#